data_AF-C4Z018-F1
#
_entry.id   AF-C4Z018-F1
#
_cell.length_a   1.000
_cell.length_b   1.000
_cell.length_c   1.000
_cell.angle_alpha   90.00
_cell.angle_beta   90.00
_cell.angle_gamma   90.00
#
_symmetry.space_group_name_H-M   'P 1'
#
loop_
_entity.id
_entity.type
_entity.pdbx_description
1 polymer ?
#
loop_
_entity_poly.entity_id
_entity_poly.type
_entity_poly.pdbx_seq_one_letter_code
_entity_poly.pdbx_strand_id
1 'polypeptide(L)'
;MHSTTRSNSSNRRKERTKVPSLRFKDVQDALTSSDIERIFKDYASSIRGSLGTIKRSGSEISMGSLSMNLSKGTWIRHSSGKKGNIFGFVAEGACVSKRQSLEIVAELSGIRAESSSYDYRAHVASSRANKEKMQEQTQQKQANEWIVAQDKINNADIFDPYKHLKGMMQHNILEAVYAYKDANDKLLGHVVRFVSKENGKKQTLPVTYCYNAAKDEQAWRLKGFTDKGDKPIFGIEKAALSSKPILIVEGEKVAIAAAKILPDYSVVSWMGGSNAADKVNWNQLQWRDVIIWPDNDKAGFKAAEVIKDKINKANDHIGFVSVVDPTTLKFNGGVHKDLLPEKWDLADRLPEGMTTSNVKEAIENVRAAHLDLNQIQSVLQSTNASDASQQLVERNIWQEVFKGKIVGGEQITNLAANEYKAATFFRSEEASNYVKYLEATGKGGVAHDYLKYDSPMYQDLLTSLATRDERLSENIKSLGNSNNTADISTDTVTIEAKTKLIDDAQSLYEKKALDYGGIAGTHAVYRDHLELMVKNYGESHGKVTLYKDIVRDVSILHSAQLSMNIHDLPDSHHKEIAGAIYNNVNSYKASSGRGKSEHNIDNHDKAKIATNCYEQFCGCKVWSERTRAHLNESLAILERRAELQRDIENDNVASKLEREKFKLHQEQIKHEILVSNTVSDVFAALEKDQKFFVALNGNIKYEIFNSQFQELAEQALKHQEKQIIPKLKDVVAAVERNKVFATSDILAALKGNKDLEETYQNFDSSLERHQLETQHQQIRQDKVNAKTTDEMLNAITREHEFFKSLDGNIQYRQTNDQYINYSQQAIEHEESALLPKLKDVVAVVEQHEVLSTQDILEELKSSKDLAATYKRFDSNFERHQLETQHQVIQQEKENANTTDEMLTVISREHEFFKSLDGNLKYAEKYNNSILSAISNAKTIEQDTLITNMHNMVVYAKKHGILNDQEILNKFNSSDSQNVLNNLSKTCQQHYIDHHNENIKQLLEDEHVMVGTKKYTCPLKYMKHEMQNNIPDFIDEKQIAKTFTKVKAEVKEMTLEHTMTMSL
;
A
#
# COMPACT_ATOMS: atom_id res chain seq x y z
N MET A 1 -16.97 58.85 27.08
CA MET A 1 -18.34 59.25 26.63
C MET A 1 -19.08 57.99 26.26
N HIS A 2 -20.15 57.49 26.88
CA HIS A 2 -20.92 57.74 28.11
C HIS A 2 -21.36 56.31 28.57
N SER A 3 -21.12 55.89 29.82
CA SER A 3 -22.12 55.85 30.93
C SER A 3 -23.48 55.23 30.55
N THR A 4 -24.10 54.25 31.24
CA THR A 4 -24.47 54.24 32.67
C THR A 4 -25.08 52.87 33.08
N THR A 5 -24.83 52.40 34.32
CA THR A 5 -25.69 51.69 35.31
C THR A 5 -26.63 50.50 35.02
N ARG A 6 -26.57 49.52 35.95
CA ARG A 6 -27.56 48.47 36.29
C ARG A 6 -28.83 49.02 36.95
N SER A 7 -29.98 48.36 36.72
CA SER A 7 -31.11 48.30 37.67
C SER A 7 -31.98 47.05 37.47
N ASN A 8 -32.46 46.48 38.58
CA ASN A 8 -33.40 45.35 38.71
C ASN A 8 -34.82 45.66 38.20
N SER A 9 -35.55 44.63 37.74
CA SER A 9 -37.03 44.59 37.83
C SER A 9 -37.61 43.16 37.89
N SER A 10 -38.12 42.82 39.08
CA SER A 10 -39.29 42.00 39.45
C SER A 10 -39.99 41.04 38.47
N ASN A 11 -40.08 39.79 38.92
CA ASN A 11 -41.17 38.80 38.87
C ASN A 11 -42.52 39.18 38.19
N ARG A 12 -42.90 38.39 37.17
CA ARG A 12 -44.30 37.98 36.91
C ARG A 12 -44.37 36.46 36.77
N ARG A 13 -44.85 35.78 37.83
CA ARG A 13 -45.27 34.37 37.79
C ARG A 13 -46.54 34.26 36.94
N LYS A 14 -46.49 33.51 35.84
CA LYS A 14 -47.68 32.91 35.23
C LYS A 14 -47.99 31.63 35.98
N GLU A 15 -49.15 31.58 36.64
CA GLU A 15 -49.73 30.33 37.15
C GLU A 15 -49.92 29.36 35.99
N ARG A 16 -49.13 28.29 35.98
CA ARG A 16 -49.46 27.05 35.28
C ARG A 16 -49.93 26.07 36.35
N THR A 17 -51.16 25.59 36.19
CA THR A 17 -51.75 24.50 36.94
C THR A 17 -50.75 23.34 37.09
N LYS A 18 -50.42 22.98 38.34
CA LYS A 18 -49.53 21.86 38.66
C LYS A 18 -50.20 20.55 38.27
N VAL A 19 -49.78 19.96 37.16
CA VAL A 19 -49.95 18.51 36.93
C VAL A 19 -48.95 17.80 37.87
N PRO A 20 -49.35 16.75 38.63
CA PRO A 20 -48.43 16.03 39.52
C PRO A 20 -47.20 15.51 38.77
N SER A 21 -46.00 15.54 39.39
CA SER A 21 -44.79 15.03 38.75
C SER A 21 -44.82 13.49 38.71
N LEU A 22 -44.85 12.89 37.53
CA LEU A 22 -44.67 11.44 37.34
C LEU A 22 -43.25 11.00 37.74
N ARG A 23 -43.14 10.03 38.65
CA ARG A 23 -41.88 9.35 39.01
C ARG A 23 -41.91 7.90 38.53
N PHE A 24 -40.75 7.35 38.15
CA PHE A 24 -40.62 5.97 37.66
C PHE A 24 -41.12 4.93 38.66
N LYS A 25 -40.87 5.14 39.95
CA LYS A 25 -41.28 4.22 41.01
C LYS A 25 -42.81 4.18 41.13
N ASP A 26 -43.45 5.34 41.19
CA ASP A 26 -44.91 5.44 41.35
C ASP A 26 -45.66 4.78 40.17
N VAL A 27 -45.14 4.93 38.94
CA VAL A 27 -45.71 4.26 37.77
C VAL A 27 -45.43 2.75 37.80
N GLN A 28 -44.22 2.32 38.16
CA GLN A 28 -43.86 0.91 38.27
C GLN A 28 -44.70 0.17 39.31
N ASP A 29 -44.94 0.80 40.46
CA ASP A 29 -45.70 0.22 41.58
C ASP A 29 -47.20 0.11 41.26
N ALA A 30 -47.71 0.92 40.33
CA ALA A 30 -49.09 0.91 39.87
C ALA A 30 -49.37 -0.05 38.69
N LEU A 31 -48.34 -0.65 38.09
CA LEU A 31 -48.51 -1.55 36.93
C LEU A 31 -49.11 -2.89 37.34
N THR A 32 -50.15 -3.32 36.61
CA THR A 32 -50.66 -4.68 36.72
C THR A 32 -49.99 -5.62 35.73
N SER A 33 -50.04 -6.93 35.98
CA SER A 33 -49.55 -7.94 35.03
C SER A 33 -50.24 -7.88 33.67
N SER A 34 -51.49 -7.42 33.62
CA SER A 34 -52.25 -7.20 32.39
C SER A 34 -51.71 -6.01 31.60
N ASP A 35 -51.26 -4.95 32.27
CA ASP A 35 -50.64 -3.80 31.63
C ASP A 35 -49.28 -4.16 31.04
N ILE A 36 -48.46 -4.90 31.79
CA ILE A 36 -47.15 -5.39 31.33
C ILE A 36 -47.31 -6.32 30.12
N GLU A 37 -48.32 -7.19 30.13
CA GLU A 37 -48.63 -8.05 28.99
C GLU A 37 -49.06 -7.25 27.74
N ARG A 38 -49.95 -6.25 27.91
CA ARG A 38 -50.38 -5.38 26.81
C ARG A 38 -49.18 -4.65 26.20
N ILE A 39 -48.34 -4.06 27.05
CA ILE A 39 -47.09 -3.42 26.64
C ILE A 39 -46.15 -4.41 25.92
N PHE A 40 -46.05 -5.66 26.39
CA PHE A 40 -45.26 -6.68 25.69
C PHE A 40 -45.78 -6.90 24.26
N LYS A 41 -47.09 -7.10 24.10
CA LYS A 41 -47.73 -7.36 22.80
C LYS A 41 -47.55 -6.19 21.82
N ASP A 42 -47.61 -4.96 22.31
CA ASP A 42 -47.51 -3.75 21.49
C ASP A 42 -46.09 -3.49 20.96
N TYR A 43 -45.04 -3.86 21.72
CA TYR A 43 -43.66 -3.50 21.40
C TYR A 43 -42.73 -4.66 21.04
N ALA A 44 -43.06 -5.91 21.38
CA ALA A 44 -42.17 -7.07 21.18
C ALA A 44 -41.75 -7.26 19.71
N SER A 45 -42.66 -7.06 18.75
CA SER A 45 -42.37 -7.17 17.31
C SER A 45 -41.36 -6.13 16.84
N SER A 46 -41.45 -4.89 17.35
CA SER A 46 -40.52 -3.80 17.02
C SER A 46 -39.11 -4.03 17.59
N ILE A 47 -39.00 -4.66 18.75
CA ILE A 47 -37.72 -5.00 19.38
C ILE A 47 -37.07 -6.22 18.70
N ARG A 48 -37.89 -7.19 18.26
CA ARG A 48 -37.41 -8.40 17.59
C ARG A 48 -37.03 -8.16 16.13
N GLY A 49 -37.73 -7.25 15.46
CA GLY A 49 -37.60 -6.98 14.03
C GLY A 49 -38.40 -7.93 13.13
N SER A 50 -39.21 -8.83 13.70
CA SER A 50 -40.07 -9.75 12.96
C SER A 50 -41.33 -10.10 13.77
N LEU A 51 -42.46 -10.33 13.07
CA LEU A 51 -43.66 -10.90 13.68
C LEU A 51 -43.39 -12.35 14.12
N GLY A 52 -43.97 -12.77 15.24
CA GLY A 52 -43.79 -14.11 15.77
C GLY A 52 -44.89 -14.50 16.76
N THR A 53 -45.07 -15.80 16.96
CA THR A 53 -46.07 -16.33 17.89
C THR A 53 -45.69 -15.98 19.32
N ILE A 54 -46.62 -15.36 20.04
CA ILE A 54 -46.46 -15.04 21.46
C ILE A 54 -46.89 -16.26 22.29
N LYS A 55 -46.04 -16.69 23.21
CA LYS A 55 -46.32 -17.76 24.17
C LYS A 55 -46.35 -17.18 25.57
N ARG A 56 -47.41 -17.50 26.32
CA ARG A 56 -47.53 -17.17 27.75
C ARG A 56 -47.37 -18.45 28.57
N SER A 57 -46.51 -18.42 29.57
CA SER A 57 -46.30 -19.50 30.53
C SER A 57 -46.28 -18.93 31.95
N GLY A 58 -47.38 -19.09 32.69
CA GLY A 58 -47.51 -18.57 34.06
C GLY A 58 -47.27 -17.05 34.16
N SER A 59 -46.21 -16.68 34.89
CA SER A 59 -45.78 -15.29 35.14
C SER A 59 -44.82 -14.75 34.08
N GLU A 60 -44.60 -15.47 32.97
CA GLU A 60 -43.71 -15.07 31.88
C GLU A 60 -44.43 -15.05 30.52
N ILE A 61 -44.10 -14.06 29.69
CA ILE A 61 -44.55 -13.94 28.30
C ILE A 61 -43.33 -13.88 27.39
N SER A 62 -43.39 -14.54 26.23
CA SER A 62 -42.27 -14.61 25.31
C SER A 62 -42.68 -14.56 23.84
N MET A 63 -41.77 -14.06 23.01
CA MET A 63 -41.82 -14.09 21.55
C MET A 63 -40.47 -14.59 21.04
N GLY A 64 -40.32 -15.92 20.97
CA GLY A 64 -39.06 -16.60 20.71
C GLY A 64 -38.00 -16.35 21.80
N SER A 65 -36.83 -15.82 21.43
CA SER A 65 -35.73 -15.55 22.37
C SER A 65 -35.93 -14.30 23.25
N LEU A 66 -37.03 -13.56 23.07
CA LEU A 66 -37.38 -12.40 23.88
C LEU A 66 -38.42 -12.82 24.93
N SER A 67 -38.10 -12.70 26.22
CA SER A 67 -39.02 -13.01 27.32
C SER A 67 -39.17 -11.83 28.29
N MET A 68 -40.32 -11.73 28.95
CA MET A 68 -40.62 -10.74 29.97
C MET A 68 -41.41 -11.36 31.12
N ASN A 69 -40.99 -11.07 32.35
CA ASN A 69 -41.69 -11.42 33.57
C ASN A 69 -42.85 -10.43 33.82
N LEU A 70 -44.08 -10.95 33.88
CA LEU A 70 -45.33 -10.19 34.03
C LEU A 70 -45.56 -9.64 35.45
N SER A 71 -44.81 -10.10 36.46
CA SER A 71 -44.90 -9.56 37.83
C SER A 71 -43.97 -8.37 38.06
N LYS A 72 -42.80 -8.37 37.41
CA LYS A 72 -41.76 -7.35 37.61
C LYS A 72 -41.58 -6.41 36.41
N GLY A 73 -42.13 -6.77 35.25
CA GLY A 73 -41.90 -6.05 33.99
C GLY A 73 -40.42 -6.08 33.56
N THR A 74 -39.67 -7.10 33.99
CA THR A 74 -38.26 -7.27 33.59
C THR A 74 -38.17 -8.20 32.39
N TRP A 75 -37.34 -7.85 31.42
CA TRP A 75 -37.24 -8.57 30.16
C TRP A 75 -35.80 -8.93 29.84
N ILE A 76 -35.62 -9.98 29.04
CA ILE A 76 -34.34 -10.44 28.51
C ILE A 76 -34.51 -10.92 27.07
N ARG A 77 -33.49 -10.67 26.24
CA ARG A 77 -33.34 -11.25 24.91
C ARG A 77 -32.15 -12.20 24.91
N HIS A 78 -32.44 -13.49 25.06
CA HIS A 78 -31.47 -14.57 25.20
C HIS A 78 -30.45 -14.62 24.06
N SER A 79 -30.85 -14.28 22.83
CA SER A 79 -29.94 -14.27 21.67
C SER A 79 -28.90 -13.14 21.67
N SER A 80 -29.04 -12.12 22.53
CA SER A 80 -28.14 -10.96 22.57
C SER A 80 -27.65 -10.60 23.98
N GLY A 81 -28.16 -11.25 25.01
CA GLY A 81 -27.88 -10.94 26.42
C GLY A 81 -28.49 -9.63 26.93
N LYS A 82 -29.09 -8.78 26.08
CA LYS A 82 -29.75 -7.54 26.49
C LYS A 82 -30.92 -7.82 27.44
N LYS A 83 -31.03 -7.01 28.48
CA LYS A 83 -32.08 -7.12 29.51
C LYS A 83 -32.40 -5.75 30.10
N GLY A 84 -33.59 -5.61 30.70
CA GLY A 84 -34.03 -4.33 31.29
C GLY A 84 -35.36 -4.43 32.03
N ASN A 85 -35.91 -3.27 32.39
CA ASN A 85 -37.26 -3.13 32.95
C ASN A 85 -38.26 -2.65 31.88
N ILE A 86 -39.52 -2.48 32.26
CA ILE A 86 -40.63 -2.16 31.37
C ILE A 86 -40.46 -0.82 30.65
N PHE A 87 -39.87 0.19 31.33
CA PHE A 87 -39.55 1.48 30.71
C PHE A 87 -38.43 1.34 29.69
N GLY A 88 -37.40 0.53 29.99
CA GLY A 88 -36.35 0.19 29.03
C GLY A 88 -36.90 -0.58 27.82
N PHE A 89 -37.86 -1.47 28.04
CA PHE A 89 -38.56 -2.20 26.98
C PHE A 89 -39.31 -1.24 26.04
N VAL A 90 -40.13 -0.33 26.59
CA VAL A 90 -40.87 0.67 25.80
C VAL A 90 -39.92 1.67 25.14
N ALA A 91 -38.85 2.10 25.82
CA ALA A 91 -37.84 2.96 25.22
C ALA A 91 -37.17 2.30 24.00
N GLU A 92 -36.88 1.00 24.08
CA GLU A 92 -36.27 0.24 22.97
C GLU A 92 -37.26 -0.05 21.84
N GLY A 93 -38.51 -0.42 22.17
CA GLY A 93 -39.54 -0.72 21.17
C GLY A 93 -40.11 0.53 20.48
N ALA A 94 -40.33 1.61 21.23
CA ALA A 94 -40.85 2.88 20.70
C ALA A 94 -39.74 3.83 20.20
N CYS A 95 -38.46 3.52 20.49
CA CYS A 95 -37.30 4.36 20.16
C CYS A 95 -37.40 5.77 20.76
N VAL A 96 -37.70 5.85 22.06
CA VAL A 96 -37.87 7.11 22.80
C VAL A 96 -36.91 7.20 23.98
N SER A 97 -36.74 8.40 24.54
CA SER A 97 -35.94 8.59 25.76
C SER A 97 -36.60 7.93 26.98
N LYS A 98 -35.81 7.65 28.03
CA LYS A 98 -36.32 7.12 29.31
C LYS A 98 -37.46 7.98 29.91
N ARG A 99 -37.36 9.30 29.75
CA ARG A 99 -38.38 10.25 30.23
C ARG A 99 -39.70 10.07 29.46
N GLN A 100 -39.63 9.91 28.14
CA GLN A 100 -40.81 9.70 27.30
C GLN A 100 -41.41 8.30 27.49
N SER A 101 -40.58 7.27 27.69
CA SER A 101 -41.11 5.92 28.01
C SER A 101 -41.90 5.90 29.33
N LEU A 102 -41.53 6.74 30.31
CA LEU A 102 -42.31 6.88 31.54
C LEU A 102 -43.72 7.44 31.27
N GLU A 103 -43.82 8.44 30.40
CA GLU A 103 -45.10 9.06 30.04
C GLU A 103 -45.98 8.08 29.24
N ILE A 104 -45.39 7.35 28.28
CA ILE A 104 -46.07 6.33 27.48
C ILE A 104 -46.58 5.18 28.37
N VAL A 105 -45.74 4.67 29.28
CA VAL A 105 -46.17 3.59 30.19
C VAL A 105 -47.29 4.07 31.11
N ALA A 106 -47.21 5.30 31.64
CA ALA A 106 -48.26 5.85 32.49
C ALA A 106 -49.60 6.03 31.76
N GLU A 107 -49.56 6.45 30.50
CA GLU A 107 -50.76 6.60 29.65
C GLU A 107 -51.34 5.23 29.26
N LEU A 108 -50.51 4.31 28.77
CA LEU A 108 -50.94 2.97 28.39
C LEU A 108 -51.56 2.20 29.55
N SER A 109 -51.14 2.47 30.78
CA SER A 109 -51.66 1.83 32.00
C SER A 109 -52.80 2.60 32.68
N GLY A 110 -53.32 3.67 32.07
CA GLY A 110 -54.43 4.45 32.61
C GLY A 110 -54.10 5.24 33.89
N ILE A 111 -52.81 5.39 34.23
CA ILE A 111 -52.32 6.14 35.40
C ILE A 111 -52.44 7.66 35.15
N ARG A 112 -52.68 8.08 33.90
CA ARG A 112 -52.93 9.48 33.49
C ARG A 112 -54.05 9.54 32.43
N ALA A 113 -54.85 10.63 32.43
CA ALA A 113 -55.90 10.87 31.44
C ALA A 113 -55.33 11.25 30.04
N GLU A 114 -56.00 10.78 28.98
CA GLU A 114 -55.65 10.92 27.55
C GLU A 114 -55.52 12.37 27.04
N SER A 115 -55.84 13.40 27.85
CA SER A 115 -55.98 14.79 27.38
C SER A 115 -54.71 15.66 27.44
N SER A 116 -53.53 15.11 27.78
CA SER A 116 -52.26 15.84 27.61
C SER A 116 -51.59 15.44 26.30
N SER A 117 -51.84 16.23 25.25
CA SER A 117 -51.42 16.00 23.85
C SER A 117 -49.92 15.77 23.64
N TYR A 118 -49.46 14.53 23.83
CA TYR A 118 -48.20 14.06 23.27
C TYR A 118 -48.54 13.02 22.19
N ASP A 119 -48.59 13.47 20.94
CA ASP A 119 -48.89 12.59 19.79
C ASP A 119 -47.69 11.66 19.52
N TYR A 120 -47.61 10.58 20.31
CA TYR A 120 -46.53 9.60 20.20
C TYR A 120 -46.57 8.86 18.85
N ARG A 121 -47.72 8.77 18.18
CA ARG A 121 -47.85 8.13 16.86
C ARG A 121 -47.17 8.94 15.78
N ALA A 122 -47.35 10.28 15.78
CA ALA A 122 -46.60 11.18 14.91
C ALA A 122 -45.08 11.15 15.22
N HIS A 123 -44.72 11.06 16.51
CA HIS A 123 -43.32 10.99 16.92
C HIS A 123 -42.65 9.66 16.54
N VAL A 124 -43.31 8.50 16.67
CA VAL A 124 -42.78 7.18 16.28
C VAL A 124 -42.56 7.08 14.76
N ALA A 125 -43.41 7.70 13.94
CA ALA A 125 -43.19 7.80 12.49
C ALA A 125 -41.95 8.64 12.16
N SER A 126 -41.79 9.80 12.82
CA SER A 126 -40.60 10.65 12.67
C SER A 126 -39.32 10.02 13.25
N SER A 127 -39.43 9.25 14.33
CA SER A 127 -38.32 8.56 15.00
C SER A 127 -37.88 7.32 14.23
N ARG A 128 -38.79 6.60 13.54
CA ARG A 128 -38.43 5.52 12.59
C ARG A 128 -37.71 6.07 11.36
N ALA A 129 -38.23 7.16 10.77
CA ALA A 129 -37.55 7.85 9.66
C ALA A 129 -36.18 8.45 10.09
N ASN A 130 -36.06 8.95 11.32
CA ASN A 130 -34.78 9.37 11.88
C ASN A 130 -33.87 8.20 12.23
N LYS A 131 -34.39 7.02 12.54
CA LYS A 131 -33.59 5.80 12.78
C LYS A 131 -33.07 5.20 11.47
N GLU A 132 -33.85 5.28 10.39
CA GLU A 132 -33.42 4.95 9.03
C GLU A 132 -32.36 5.96 8.54
N LYS A 133 -32.58 7.27 8.73
CA LYS A 133 -31.55 8.30 8.47
C LYS A 133 -30.33 8.15 9.38
N MET A 134 -30.49 7.75 10.64
CA MET A 134 -29.36 7.45 11.52
C MET A 134 -28.66 6.16 11.13
N GLN A 135 -29.36 5.15 10.60
CA GLN A 135 -28.74 3.93 10.06
C GLN A 135 -27.99 4.24 8.76
N GLU A 136 -28.52 5.07 7.86
CA GLU A 136 -27.83 5.58 6.67
C GLU A 136 -26.64 6.47 7.06
N GLN A 137 -26.76 7.35 8.05
CA GLN A 137 -25.65 8.13 8.59
C GLN A 137 -24.62 7.24 9.30
N THR A 138 -25.03 6.16 9.96
CA THR A 138 -24.12 5.21 10.62
C THR A 138 -23.38 4.37 9.59
N GLN A 139 -24.04 3.97 8.49
CA GLN A 139 -23.40 3.31 7.34
C GLN A 139 -22.44 4.26 6.61
N GLN A 140 -22.82 5.53 6.39
CA GLN A 140 -21.91 6.56 5.85
C GLN A 140 -20.73 6.85 6.77
N LYS A 141 -20.93 6.81 8.10
CA LYS A 141 -19.87 7.05 9.09
C LYS A 141 -18.92 5.86 9.22
N GLN A 142 -19.42 4.63 9.07
CA GLN A 142 -18.59 3.42 8.96
C GLN A 142 -17.79 3.41 7.65
N ALA A 143 -18.40 3.83 6.53
CA ALA A 143 -17.69 3.95 5.26
C ALA A 143 -16.55 4.99 5.33
N ASN A 144 -16.76 6.10 6.04
CA ASN A 144 -15.79 7.18 6.22
C ASN A 144 -14.83 7.00 7.42
N GLU A 145 -14.84 5.86 8.12
CA GLU A 145 -13.98 5.65 9.28
C GLU A 145 -12.53 5.34 8.87
N TRP A 146 -11.56 5.88 9.62
CA TRP A 146 -10.16 5.49 9.52
C TRP A 146 -9.91 4.25 10.38
N ILE A 147 -9.53 3.15 9.75
CA ILE A 147 -9.26 1.86 10.39
C ILE A 147 -7.76 1.60 10.35
N VAL A 148 -7.19 0.99 11.41
CA VAL A 148 -5.77 0.62 11.45
C VAL A 148 -5.45 -0.38 10.32
N ALA A 149 -4.40 -0.10 9.55
CA ALA A 149 -3.96 -0.88 8.39
C ALA A 149 -2.54 -1.43 8.63
N GLN A 150 -2.43 -2.33 9.61
CA GLN A 150 -1.16 -2.84 10.13
C GLN A 150 -0.34 -3.65 9.11
N ASP A 151 -1.01 -4.30 8.16
CA ASP A 151 -0.43 -5.02 7.04
C ASP A 151 0.28 -4.10 6.04
N LYS A 152 -0.15 -2.84 5.93
CA LYS A 152 0.35 -1.86 4.95
C LYS A 152 1.43 -0.93 5.51
N ILE A 153 1.69 -0.97 6.81
CA ILE A 153 2.64 -0.07 7.48
C ILE A 153 4.07 -0.18 6.95
N ASN A 154 4.47 -1.35 6.45
CA ASN A 154 5.82 -1.58 5.92
C ASN A 154 6.09 -0.76 4.64
N ASN A 155 5.04 -0.39 3.91
CA ASN A 155 5.13 0.42 2.68
C ASN A 155 4.71 1.88 2.92
N ALA A 156 4.50 2.28 4.18
CA ALA A 156 4.09 3.62 4.54
C ALA A 156 5.24 4.63 4.49
N ASP A 157 4.94 5.88 4.15
CA ASP A 157 5.82 7.01 4.39
C ASP A 157 6.33 7.00 5.85
N ILE A 158 7.59 7.36 6.08
CA ILE A 158 8.15 7.55 7.42
C ILE A 158 7.28 8.54 8.21
N PHE A 159 6.90 8.19 9.45
CA PHE A 159 6.10 9.06 10.28
C PHE A 159 6.86 10.34 10.67
N ASP A 160 6.50 11.44 10.04
CA ASP A 160 6.91 12.79 10.43
C ASP A 160 5.77 13.51 11.21
N PRO A 161 5.95 13.80 12.52
CA PRO A 161 4.96 14.53 13.31
C PRO A 161 4.62 15.92 12.77
N TYR A 162 5.56 16.64 12.16
CA TYR A 162 5.35 18.00 11.65
C TYR A 162 4.50 18.00 10.38
N LYS A 163 4.68 17.00 9.51
CA LYS A 163 3.82 16.74 8.35
C LYS A 163 2.46 16.20 8.77
N HIS A 164 2.44 15.09 9.50
CA HIS A 164 1.22 14.30 9.71
C HIS A 164 0.32 14.81 10.82
N LEU A 165 0.87 15.52 11.82
CA LEU A 165 0.12 16.09 12.95
C LEU A 165 0.16 17.62 12.98
N LYS A 166 0.28 18.27 11.81
CA LYS A 166 0.39 19.73 11.67
C LYS A 166 -0.64 20.52 12.49
N GLY A 167 -1.89 20.05 12.55
CA GLY A 167 -2.95 20.68 13.35
C GLY A 167 -2.69 20.64 14.86
N MET A 168 -2.13 19.54 15.39
CA MET A 168 -1.79 19.43 16.80
C MET A 168 -0.64 20.37 17.21
N MET A 169 0.31 20.59 16.29
CA MET A 169 1.48 21.45 16.52
C MET A 169 1.12 22.94 16.72
N GLN A 170 -0.10 23.35 16.33
CA GLN A 170 -0.56 24.73 16.52
C GLN A 170 -0.68 25.06 18.01
N HIS A 171 -1.35 24.18 18.77
CA HIS A 171 -1.67 24.39 20.18
C HIS A 171 -0.75 23.63 21.14
N ASN A 172 0.13 22.76 20.64
CA ASN A 172 0.97 21.90 21.46
C ASN A 172 2.45 21.96 21.08
N ILE A 173 3.32 21.72 22.05
CA ILE A 173 4.75 21.46 21.88
C ILE A 173 4.95 19.96 21.89
N LEU A 174 5.57 19.40 20.86
CA LEU A 174 5.97 17.99 20.82
C LEU A 174 7.15 17.78 21.78
N GLU A 175 6.95 17.00 22.84
CA GLU A 175 8.00 16.65 23.81
C GLU A 175 8.77 15.40 23.37
N ALA A 176 8.07 14.37 22.86
CA ALA A 176 8.69 13.11 22.45
C ALA A 176 7.81 12.30 21.48
N VAL A 177 8.45 11.37 20.76
CA VAL A 177 7.80 10.36 19.92
C VAL A 177 8.40 9.00 20.26
N TYR A 178 7.56 8.03 20.58
CA TYR A 178 7.96 6.67 20.95
C TYR A 178 7.46 5.69 19.90
N ALA A 179 8.37 4.97 19.24
CA ALA A 179 8.00 3.90 18.32
C ALA A 179 7.60 2.65 19.12
N TYR A 180 6.45 2.08 18.77
CA TYR A 180 5.99 0.81 19.30
C TYR A 180 6.19 -0.26 18.24
N LYS A 181 6.83 -1.36 18.63
CA LYS A 181 7.12 -2.49 17.77
C LYS A 181 6.58 -3.78 18.40
N ASP A 182 6.45 -4.82 17.59
CA ASP A 182 6.20 -6.17 18.11
C ASP A 182 7.52 -6.86 18.50
N ALA A 183 7.42 -8.08 19.04
CA ALA A 183 8.57 -8.86 19.48
C ALA A 183 9.56 -9.21 18.35
N ASN A 184 9.17 -9.08 17.07
CA ASN A 184 10.00 -9.33 15.89
C ASN A 184 10.57 -8.03 15.29
N ASP A 185 10.60 -6.94 16.07
CA ASP A 185 11.05 -5.60 15.66
C ASP A 185 10.21 -4.95 14.53
N LYS A 186 8.98 -5.45 14.26
CA LYS A 186 8.10 -4.84 13.26
C LYS A 186 7.33 -3.66 13.86
N LEU A 187 7.33 -2.53 13.16
CA LEU A 187 6.63 -1.30 13.59
C LEU A 187 5.12 -1.51 13.67
N LEU A 188 4.54 -1.19 14.83
CA LEU A 188 3.09 -1.16 15.07
C LEU A 188 2.52 0.27 14.94
N GLY A 189 3.35 1.27 15.20
CA GLY A 189 2.94 2.67 15.21
C GLY A 189 3.75 3.46 16.23
N HIS A 190 3.22 4.62 16.61
CA HIS A 190 3.91 5.55 17.50
C HIS A 190 3.01 6.02 18.62
N VAL A 191 3.61 6.54 19.68
CA VAL A 191 2.95 7.33 20.70
C VAL A 191 3.64 8.67 20.78
N VAL A 192 2.88 9.75 20.62
CA VAL A 192 3.39 11.12 20.70
C VAL A 192 3.02 11.73 22.04
N ARG A 193 3.97 12.47 22.62
CA ARG A 193 3.78 13.21 23.85
C ARG A 193 3.76 14.70 23.56
N PHE A 194 2.65 15.34 23.88
CA PHE A 194 2.40 16.76 23.69
C PHE A 194 2.25 17.50 25.00
N VAL A 195 2.71 18.76 25.02
CA VAL A 195 2.44 19.72 26.09
C VAL A 195 1.65 20.88 25.50
N SER A 196 0.46 21.14 26.04
CA SER A 196 -0.36 22.29 25.61
C SER A 196 0.38 23.60 25.87
N LYS A 197 0.43 24.46 24.84
CA LYS A 197 1.03 25.80 24.94
C LYS A 197 0.23 26.74 25.84
N GLU A 198 -1.07 26.47 26.03
CA GLU A 198 -1.96 27.36 26.80
C GLU A 198 -1.89 27.11 28.30
N ASN A 199 -1.89 25.85 28.73
CA ASN A 199 -2.02 25.48 30.14
C ASN A 199 -0.95 24.50 30.62
N GLY A 200 0.03 24.15 29.78
CA GLY A 200 1.08 23.20 30.12
C GLY A 200 0.60 21.75 30.33
N LYS A 201 -0.67 21.44 30.04
CA LYS A 201 -1.23 20.10 30.24
C LYS A 201 -0.58 19.10 29.30
N LYS A 202 -0.11 17.99 29.86
CA LYS A 202 0.55 16.90 29.13
C LYS A 202 -0.48 15.93 28.57
N GLN A 203 -0.28 15.47 27.34
CA GLN A 203 -1.12 14.49 26.66
C GLN A 203 -0.25 13.48 25.91
N THR A 204 -0.54 12.20 26.10
CA THR A 204 0.13 11.09 25.40
C THR A 204 -0.89 10.45 24.47
N LEU A 205 -0.64 10.48 23.16
CA LEU A 205 -1.61 10.08 22.13
C LEU A 205 -1.01 9.04 21.18
N PRO A 206 -1.70 7.91 20.91
CA PRO A 206 -1.25 6.95 19.93
C PRO A 206 -1.46 7.46 18.50
N VAL A 207 -0.58 7.01 17.61
CA VAL A 207 -0.58 7.29 16.18
C VAL A 207 -0.32 6.00 15.41
N THR A 208 -1.26 5.63 14.55
CA THR A 208 -1.17 4.40 13.75
C THR A 208 -1.34 4.72 12.27
N TYR A 209 -0.81 3.84 11.42
CA TYR A 209 -1.10 3.91 10.00
C TYR A 209 -2.50 3.37 9.73
N CYS A 210 -3.33 4.19 9.10
CA CYS A 210 -4.75 3.89 8.90
C CYS A 210 -5.12 3.96 7.43
N TYR A 211 -6.15 3.22 7.06
CA TYR A 211 -6.81 3.24 5.76
C TYR A 211 -8.26 3.71 5.91
N ASN A 212 -8.71 4.54 4.97
CA ASN A 212 -10.09 4.99 4.88
C ASN A 212 -10.71 4.45 3.59
N ALA A 213 -11.68 3.55 3.73
CA ALA A 213 -12.27 2.86 2.58
C ALA A 213 -13.09 3.79 1.66
N ALA A 214 -13.82 4.77 2.21
CA ALA A 214 -14.60 5.70 1.39
C ALA A 214 -13.74 6.69 0.60
N LYS A 215 -12.54 7.00 1.10
CA LYS A 215 -11.61 7.92 0.43
C LYS A 215 -10.55 7.22 -0.40
N ASP A 216 -10.40 5.92 -0.24
CA ASP A 216 -9.27 5.13 -0.75
C ASP A 216 -7.90 5.76 -0.39
N GLU A 217 -7.79 6.27 0.83
CA GLU A 217 -6.60 6.98 1.32
C GLU A 217 -5.95 6.23 2.47
N GLN A 218 -4.62 6.31 2.55
CA GLN A 218 -3.83 5.82 3.67
C GLN A 218 -3.07 6.98 4.31
N ALA A 219 -3.05 7.03 5.65
CA ALA A 219 -2.37 8.09 6.37
C ALA A 219 -2.09 7.71 7.82
N TRP A 220 -1.06 8.34 8.40
CA TRP A 220 -0.85 8.36 9.84
C TRP A 220 -1.96 9.17 10.54
N ARG A 221 -2.64 8.57 11.51
CA ARG A 221 -3.77 9.17 12.23
C ARG A 221 -3.64 8.98 13.74
N LEU A 222 -4.17 9.94 14.51
CA LEU A 222 -4.35 9.82 15.96
C LEU A 222 -5.43 8.79 16.28
N LYS A 223 -5.05 7.53 16.29
CA LYS A 223 -5.93 6.38 16.49
C LYS A 223 -5.15 5.34 17.31
N GLY A 224 -5.87 4.57 18.13
CA GLY A 224 -5.26 3.52 18.94
C GLY A 224 -4.77 2.35 18.07
N PHE A 225 -3.77 1.62 18.55
CA PHE A 225 -3.23 0.41 17.92
C PHE A 225 -4.30 -0.64 17.63
N THR A 226 -5.31 -0.73 18.51
CA THR A 226 -6.45 -1.61 18.33
C THR A 226 -7.68 -0.98 18.99
N ASP A 227 -8.86 -1.22 18.41
CA ASP A 227 -10.14 -0.82 19.00
C ASP A 227 -10.82 -1.96 19.80
N LYS A 228 -10.31 -3.21 19.71
CA LYS A 228 -10.95 -4.43 20.26
C LYS A 228 -10.00 -5.45 20.92
N GLY A 229 -8.70 -5.25 20.86
CA GLY A 229 -7.67 -6.13 21.39
C GLY A 229 -6.74 -5.42 22.38
N ASP A 230 -5.76 -6.16 22.88
CA ASP A 230 -4.84 -5.66 23.89
C ASP A 230 -3.88 -4.59 23.35
N LYS A 231 -3.45 -3.69 24.23
CA LYS A 231 -2.45 -2.67 23.96
C LYS A 231 -1.05 -3.29 23.89
N PRO A 232 -0.17 -2.79 23.01
CA PRO A 232 1.20 -3.26 22.91
C PRO A 232 2.06 -2.78 24.09
N ILE A 233 3.13 -3.53 24.36
CA ILE A 233 4.17 -3.20 25.33
C ILE A 233 5.27 -2.40 24.62
N PHE A 234 5.71 -1.30 25.21
CA PHE A 234 6.85 -0.51 24.73
C PHE A 234 8.16 -1.21 25.11
N GLY A 235 9.07 -1.38 24.15
CA GLY A 235 10.37 -2.01 24.36
C GLY A 235 10.37 -3.53 24.31
N ILE A 236 9.24 -4.15 23.93
CA ILE A 236 9.11 -5.61 23.86
C ILE A 236 10.08 -6.24 22.86
N GLU A 237 10.43 -5.55 21.78
CA GLU A 237 11.35 -6.02 20.75
C GLU A 237 12.75 -6.29 21.33
N LYS A 238 13.15 -5.50 22.33
CA LYS A 238 14.44 -5.68 23.04
C LYS A 238 14.31 -6.70 24.15
N ALA A 239 13.18 -6.69 24.85
CA ALA A 239 12.92 -7.61 25.94
C ALA A 239 12.83 -9.05 25.45
N ALA A 240 12.13 -9.31 24.33
CA ALA A 240 11.93 -10.64 23.77
C ALA A 240 13.25 -11.33 23.39
N LEU A 241 14.22 -10.56 22.92
CA LEU A 241 15.54 -11.02 22.47
C LEU A 241 16.61 -10.95 23.57
N SER A 242 16.24 -10.93 24.84
CA SER A 242 17.17 -10.73 25.96
C SER A 242 16.86 -11.70 27.08
N SER A 243 17.90 -12.28 27.68
CA SER A 243 17.80 -13.11 28.90
C SER A 243 17.72 -12.28 30.17
N LYS A 244 17.95 -10.96 30.07
CA LYS A 244 17.90 -10.06 31.21
C LYS A 244 16.52 -10.07 31.87
N PRO A 245 16.46 -9.87 33.20
CA PRO A 245 15.21 -9.66 33.89
C PRO A 245 14.47 -8.46 33.30
N ILE A 246 13.15 -8.56 33.25
CA ILE A 246 12.28 -7.49 32.78
C ILE A 246 12.09 -6.49 33.91
N LEU A 247 12.30 -5.21 33.62
CA LEU A 247 11.90 -4.13 34.53
C LEU A 247 10.71 -3.38 33.91
N ILE A 248 9.56 -3.43 34.58
CA ILE A 248 8.35 -2.71 34.18
C ILE A 248 8.29 -1.39 34.96
N VAL A 249 8.18 -0.29 34.23
CA VAL A 249 8.02 1.07 34.80
C VAL A 249 6.83 1.79 34.16
N GLU A 250 6.25 2.77 34.85
CA GLU A 250 5.15 3.56 34.31
C GLU A 250 5.66 4.67 33.38
N GLY A 251 5.37 4.55 32.08
CA GLY A 251 5.63 5.58 31.07
C GLY A 251 6.87 5.35 30.21
N GLU A 252 6.74 5.64 28.91
CA GLU A 252 7.79 5.38 27.90
C GLU A 252 9.06 6.21 28.17
N LYS A 253 8.89 7.42 28.71
CA LYS A 253 10.00 8.30 29.13
C LYS A 253 10.81 7.67 30.25
N VAL A 254 10.12 7.10 31.24
CA VAL A 254 10.74 6.44 32.40
C VAL A 254 11.45 5.18 31.96
N ALA A 255 10.85 4.39 31.05
CA ALA A 255 11.51 3.21 30.49
C ALA A 255 12.84 3.55 29.80
N ILE A 256 12.87 4.62 29.00
CA ILE A 256 14.11 5.07 28.34
C ILE A 256 15.15 5.56 29.36
N ALA A 257 14.73 6.26 30.41
CA ALA A 257 15.64 6.75 31.45
C ALA A 257 16.20 5.59 32.28
N ALA A 258 15.33 4.70 32.77
CA ALA A 258 15.69 3.52 33.54
C ALA A 258 16.62 2.59 32.76
N ALA A 259 16.39 2.37 31.46
CA ALA A 259 17.27 1.54 30.62
C ALA A 259 18.73 2.05 30.55
N LYS A 260 18.96 3.35 30.77
CA LYS A 260 20.32 3.93 30.81
C LYS A 260 21.03 3.69 32.13
N ILE A 261 20.31 3.81 33.26
CA ILE A 261 20.88 3.65 34.61
C ILE A 261 20.92 2.18 35.06
N LEU A 262 20.10 1.33 34.46
CA LEU A 262 19.93 -0.09 34.76
C LEU A 262 20.15 -0.95 33.49
N PRO A 263 21.36 -0.94 32.90
CA PRO A 263 21.65 -1.65 31.64
C PRO A 263 21.55 -3.18 31.75
N ASP A 264 21.52 -3.71 32.97
CA ASP A 264 21.42 -5.14 33.27
C ASP A 264 19.97 -5.67 33.17
N TYR A 265 19.00 -4.79 32.90
CA TYR A 265 17.58 -5.13 32.79
C TYR A 265 17.02 -4.78 31.41
N SER A 266 16.05 -5.56 30.97
CA SER A 266 15.21 -5.24 29.80
C SER A 266 14.04 -4.37 30.27
N VAL A 267 14.15 -3.06 30.10
CA VAL A 267 13.13 -2.14 30.60
C VAL A 267 11.98 -1.98 29.61
N VAL A 268 10.75 -2.18 30.08
CA VAL A 268 9.52 -2.07 29.29
C VAL A 268 8.50 -1.16 29.99
N SER A 269 7.55 -0.63 29.21
CA SER A 269 6.44 0.19 29.70
C SER A 269 5.18 -0.05 28.86
N TRP A 270 4.09 0.62 29.18
CA TRP A 270 2.85 0.63 28.41
C TRP A 270 2.33 2.04 28.16
N MET A 271 1.38 2.15 27.22
CA MET A 271 0.74 3.42 26.88
C MET A 271 -0.51 3.68 27.72
N GLY A 272 -0.76 4.95 28.04
CA GLY A 272 -2.03 5.41 28.63
C GLY A 272 -2.11 5.43 30.17
N GLY A 273 -0.97 5.26 30.85
CA GLY A 273 -0.83 5.39 32.31
C GLY A 273 -1.51 4.27 33.10
N SER A 274 -1.50 4.40 34.43
CA SER A 274 -2.04 3.44 35.41
C SER A 274 -3.42 2.84 35.06
N ASN A 275 -4.37 3.65 34.58
CA ASN A 275 -5.72 3.18 34.21
C ASN A 275 -5.77 2.28 32.96
N ALA A 276 -4.68 2.20 32.20
CA ALA A 276 -4.59 1.39 31.00
C ALA A 276 -3.88 0.05 31.23
N ALA A 277 -3.27 -0.19 32.39
CA ALA A 277 -2.47 -1.38 32.68
C ALA A 277 -3.25 -2.69 32.49
N ASP A 278 -4.54 -2.72 32.82
CA ASP A 278 -5.42 -3.90 32.66
C ASP A 278 -5.69 -4.27 31.18
N LYS A 279 -5.45 -3.33 30.26
CA LYS A 279 -5.73 -3.48 28.81
C LYS A 279 -4.49 -3.83 27.99
N VAL A 280 -3.37 -4.17 28.64
CA VAL A 280 -2.09 -4.49 27.99
C VAL A 280 -1.94 -6.01 27.90
N ASN A 281 -1.34 -6.51 26.81
CA ASN A 281 -1.08 -7.94 26.64
C ASN A 281 0.15 -8.39 27.44
N TRP A 282 0.01 -8.52 28.75
CA TRP A 282 1.10 -8.99 29.61
C TRP A 282 1.51 -10.44 29.37
N ASN A 283 0.71 -11.23 28.65
CA ASN A 283 1.06 -12.62 28.29
C ASN A 283 2.33 -12.69 27.42
N GLN A 284 2.74 -11.59 26.77
CA GLN A 284 4.02 -11.54 26.04
C GLN A 284 5.24 -11.66 26.96
N LEU A 285 5.07 -11.41 28.25
CA LEU A 285 6.10 -11.57 29.29
C LEU A 285 5.94 -12.86 30.09
N GLN A 286 5.14 -13.82 29.59
CA GLN A 286 4.99 -15.11 30.24
C GLN A 286 6.35 -15.79 30.42
N TRP A 287 6.56 -16.41 31.58
CA TRP A 287 7.79 -17.11 31.94
C TRP A 287 9.04 -16.23 31.92
N ARG A 288 8.88 -14.94 32.23
CA ARG A 288 9.98 -13.99 32.42
C ARG A 288 10.12 -13.64 33.88
N ASP A 289 11.36 -13.51 34.32
CA ASP A 289 11.70 -12.85 35.59
C ASP A 289 11.37 -11.35 35.47
N VAL A 290 10.30 -10.92 36.12
CA VAL A 290 9.74 -9.57 36.02
C VAL A 290 9.87 -8.85 37.36
N ILE A 291 10.35 -7.62 37.29
CA ILE A 291 10.39 -6.66 38.39
C ILE A 291 9.51 -5.48 37.99
N ILE A 292 8.61 -5.06 38.85
CA ILE A 292 7.78 -3.88 38.68
C ILE A 292 8.29 -2.81 39.63
N TRP A 293 8.64 -1.64 39.07
CA TRP A 293 8.93 -0.44 39.84
C TRP A 293 7.79 0.56 39.62
N PRO A 294 6.85 0.71 40.57
CA PRO A 294 5.75 1.66 40.44
C PRO A 294 6.21 3.09 40.72
N ASP A 295 5.46 4.05 40.18
CA ASP A 295 5.51 5.44 40.66
C ASP A 295 5.13 5.49 42.14
N ASN A 296 5.76 6.41 42.89
CA ASN A 296 5.51 6.54 44.34
C ASN A 296 4.18 7.24 44.64
N ASP A 297 3.06 6.67 44.19
CA ASP A 297 1.71 7.14 44.49
C ASP A 297 0.65 6.00 44.44
N LYS A 298 -0.58 6.32 44.86
CA LYS A 298 -1.70 5.36 44.92
C LYS A 298 -2.07 4.77 43.56
N ALA A 299 -1.87 5.52 42.47
CA ALA A 299 -2.22 5.07 41.12
C ALA A 299 -1.17 4.10 40.59
N GLY A 300 0.12 4.39 40.82
CA GLY A 300 1.25 3.52 40.51
C GLY A 300 1.17 2.19 41.26
N PHE A 301 0.88 2.19 42.55
CA PHE A 301 0.69 0.95 43.33
C PHE A 301 -0.45 0.09 42.80
N LYS A 302 -1.57 0.72 42.42
CA LYS A 302 -2.70 0.02 41.83
C LYS A 302 -2.34 -0.57 40.46
N ALA A 303 -1.57 0.14 39.66
CA ALA A 303 -1.10 -0.38 38.37
C ALA A 303 -0.18 -1.58 38.57
N ALA A 304 0.78 -1.52 39.50
CA ALA A 304 1.68 -2.63 39.81
C ALA A 304 0.94 -3.90 40.25
N GLU A 305 -0.07 -3.78 41.12
CA GLU A 305 -0.90 -4.93 41.52
C GLU A 305 -1.64 -5.55 40.32
N VAL A 306 -2.24 -4.72 39.44
CA VAL A 306 -2.93 -5.21 38.24
C VAL A 306 -1.97 -5.94 37.30
N ILE A 307 -0.78 -5.39 37.06
CA ILE A 307 0.23 -6.00 36.19
C ILE A 307 0.72 -7.31 36.78
N LYS A 308 1.03 -7.32 38.08
CA LYS A 308 1.43 -8.51 38.82
C LYS A 308 0.38 -9.62 38.70
N ASP A 309 -0.88 -9.31 38.94
CA ASP A 309 -1.96 -10.30 38.88
C ASP A 309 -2.14 -10.85 37.46
N LYS A 310 -2.01 -10.01 36.42
CA LYS A 310 -2.10 -10.44 35.02
C LYS A 310 -0.96 -11.37 34.62
N ILE A 311 0.28 -11.02 34.96
CA ILE A 311 1.46 -11.85 34.64
C ILE A 311 1.42 -13.14 35.45
N ASN A 312 1.09 -13.08 36.74
CA ASN A 312 0.93 -14.28 37.56
C ASN A 312 -0.16 -15.19 36.97
N LYS A 313 -1.32 -14.65 36.57
CA LYS A 313 -2.37 -15.44 35.90
C LYS A 313 -1.88 -16.05 34.58
N ALA A 314 -1.13 -15.29 33.78
CA ALA A 314 -0.54 -15.80 32.54
C ALA A 314 0.44 -16.95 32.80
N ASN A 315 1.16 -16.91 33.92
CA ASN A 315 2.10 -17.95 34.34
C ASN A 315 1.42 -19.07 35.15
N ASP A 316 0.09 -19.25 35.12
CA ASP A 316 -0.61 -20.24 35.96
C ASP A 316 -0.33 -20.09 37.47
N HIS A 317 -0.09 -18.86 37.92
CA HIS A 317 0.35 -18.47 39.26
C HIS A 317 1.69 -19.09 39.68
N ILE A 318 2.47 -19.58 38.72
CA ILE A 318 3.88 -19.92 38.90
C ILE A 318 4.64 -18.59 38.90
N GLY A 319 4.98 -18.10 40.10
CA GLY A 319 5.46 -16.74 40.34
C GLY A 319 6.75 -16.40 39.59
N PHE A 320 6.80 -15.17 39.05
CA PHE A 320 8.00 -14.51 38.51
C PHE A 320 7.89 -12.99 38.55
N VAL A 321 7.17 -12.44 39.54
CA VAL A 321 6.90 -11.01 39.57
C VAL A 321 7.23 -10.43 40.94
N SER A 322 8.29 -9.64 40.97
CA SER A 322 8.70 -8.86 42.12
C SER A 322 8.17 -7.43 42.00
N VAL A 323 7.69 -6.84 43.10
CA VAL A 323 7.26 -5.44 43.11
C VAL A 323 8.09 -4.68 44.12
N VAL A 324 8.78 -3.63 43.66
CA VAL A 324 9.51 -2.72 44.55
C VAL A 324 8.51 -1.84 45.27
N ASP A 325 8.65 -1.71 46.60
CA ASP A 325 7.92 -0.73 47.39
C ASP A 325 8.74 0.57 47.46
N PRO A 326 8.40 1.62 46.70
CA PRO A 326 9.17 2.86 46.71
C PRO A 326 9.04 3.64 48.03
N THR A 327 8.11 3.28 48.92
CA THR A 327 8.01 3.86 50.27
C THR A 327 9.00 3.23 51.25
N THR A 328 9.49 2.02 50.98
CA THR A 328 10.39 1.28 51.86
C THR A 328 11.46 0.54 51.05
N LEU A 329 12.66 1.12 50.95
CA LEU A 329 13.79 0.54 50.23
C LEU A 329 14.79 -0.13 51.18
N LYS A 330 15.45 -1.20 50.71
CA LYS A 330 16.52 -1.88 51.43
C LYS A 330 17.81 -1.84 50.61
N PHE A 331 18.86 -1.25 51.18
CA PHE A 331 20.20 -1.21 50.60
C PHE A 331 21.23 -0.86 51.69
N ASN A 332 22.53 -1.13 51.45
CA ASN A 332 23.61 -0.95 52.43
C ASN A 332 23.34 -1.62 53.81
N GLY A 333 22.58 -2.72 53.84
CA GLY A 333 22.18 -3.41 55.07
C GLY A 333 21.14 -2.67 55.95
N GLY A 334 20.59 -1.55 55.48
CA GLY A 334 19.58 -0.75 56.19
C GLY A 334 18.20 -0.76 55.54
N VAL A 335 17.17 -0.35 56.31
CA VAL A 335 15.81 -0.10 55.80
C VAL A 335 15.57 1.41 55.76
N HIS A 336 15.29 1.92 54.57
CA HIS A 336 15.06 3.35 54.30
C HIS A 336 13.58 3.58 54.00
N LYS A 337 12.89 4.29 54.89
CA LYS A 337 11.47 4.64 54.75
C LYS A 337 11.31 6.06 54.21
N ASP A 338 10.36 6.25 53.29
CA ASP A 338 9.94 7.52 52.71
C ASP A 338 11.10 8.35 52.11
N LEU A 339 12.13 7.67 51.59
CA LEU A 339 13.30 8.30 50.98
C LEU A 339 12.96 8.95 49.63
N LEU A 340 12.02 8.34 48.89
CA LEU A 340 11.56 8.84 47.59
C LEU A 340 10.37 9.79 47.79
N PRO A 341 10.37 11.00 47.18
CA PRO A 341 9.23 11.92 47.23
C PRO A 341 7.93 11.32 46.66
N GLU A 342 6.77 11.89 47.03
CA GLU A 342 5.48 11.53 46.42
C GLU A 342 5.52 11.78 44.90
N LYS A 343 5.01 10.82 44.12
CA LYS A 343 5.03 10.82 42.63
C LYS A 343 6.42 10.71 41.99
N TRP A 344 7.43 10.32 42.75
CA TRP A 344 8.77 10.07 42.22
C TRP A 344 8.78 8.85 41.29
N ASP A 345 9.48 8.97 40.16
CA ASP A 345 9.72 7.89 39.20
C ASP A 345 11.22 7.72 38.86
N LEU A 346 11.59 6.64 38.16
CA LEU A 346 13.00 6.34 37.80
C LEU A 346 13.62 7.32 36.78
N ALA A 347 12.86 8.26 36.21
CA ALA A 347 13.40 9.35 35.40
C ALA A 347 13.71 10.61 36.24
N ASP A 348 13.26 10.68 37.48
CA ASP A 348 13.56 11.77 38.39
C ASP A 348 14.99 11.70 38.93
N ARG A 349 15.46 12.83 39.48
CA ARG A 349 16.78 12.90 40.11
C ARG A 349 16.78 12.05 41.39
N LEU A 350 17.84 11.26 41.58
CA LEU A 350 18.05 10.50 42.81
C LEU A 350 18.18 11.45 44.02
N PRO A 351 17.54 11.13 45.17
CA PRO A 351 17.74 11.87 46.41
C PRO A 351 19.20 11.93 46.86
N GLU A 352 19.54 12.92 47.67
CA GLU A 352 20.89 13.07 48.22
C GLU A 352 21.27 11.83 49.06
N GLY A 353 22.44 11.25 48.79
CA GLY A 353 22.91 10.01 49.43
C GLY A 353 22.47 8.72 48.75
N MET A 354 21.61 8.76 47.73
CA MET A 354 21.21 7.58 46.96
C MET A 354 21.98 7.49 45.64
N THR A 355 22.57 6.32 45.37
CA THR A 355 23.28 6.04 44.11
C THR A 355 22.52 5.06 43.22
N THR A 356 22.89 4.96 41.95
CA THR A 356 22.39 3.93 41.04
C THR A 356 22.69 2.51 41.54
N SER A 357 23.78 2.31 42.27
CA SER A 357 24.10 1.03 42.92
C SER A 357 23.06 0.68 43.99
N ASN A 358 22.57 1.66 44.74
CA ASN A 358 21.53 1.44 45.75
C ASN A 358 20.17 1.11 45.11
N VAL A 359 19.85 1.71 43.96
CA VAL A 359 18.67 1.32 43.16
C VAL A 359 18.77 -0.14 42.73
N LYS A 360 19.92 -0.56 42.19
CA LYS A 360 20.17 -1.95 41.79
C LYS A 360 20.05 -2.91 42.97
N GLU A 361 20.67 -2.58 44.10
CA GLU A 361 20.60 -3.38 45.32
C GLU A 361 19.15 -3.51 45.82
N ALA A 362 18.36 -2.43 45.79
CA ALA A 362 16.95 -2.47 46.15
C ALA A 362 16.12 -3.38 45.23
N ILE A 363 16.39 -3.37 43.92
CA ILE A 363 15.76 -4.29 42.95
C ILE A 363 16.15 -5.74 43.26
N GLU A 364 17.44 -6.03 43.39
CA GLU A 364 17.93 -7.39 43.63
C GLU A 364 17.47 -7.95 44.98
N ASN A 365 17.31 -7.11 46.01
CA ASN A 365 16.78 -7.54 47.31
C ASN A 365 15.33 -8.04 47.22
N VAL A 366 14.48 -7.42 46.39
CA VAL A 366 13.10 -7.90 46.19
C VAL A 366 13.10 -9.13 45.30
N ARG A 367 13.91 -9.13 44.24
CA ARG A 367 14.04 -10.22 43.28
C ARG A 367 14.55 -11.52 43.93
N ALA A 368 15.61 -11.44 44.74
CA ALA A 368 16.18 -12.58 45.45
C ALA A 368 15.18 -13.18 46.45
N ALA A 369 14.42 -12.32 47.13
CA ALA A 369 13.52 -12.77 48.18
C ALA A 369 12.34 -13.61 47.65
N HIS A 370 11.99 -13.48 46.36
CA HIS A 370 10.88 -14.24 45.77
C HIS A 370 11.31 -15.65 45.36
N LEU A 371 12.61 -15.86 45.12
CA LEU A 371 13.18 -17.09 44.56
C LEU A 371 13.98 -17.91 45.59
N ASP A 372 14.31 -17.35 46.76
CA ASP A 372 15.17 -18.02 47.74
C ASP A 372 14.39 -18.92 48.72
N LEU A 373 14.48 -20.23 48.50
CA LEU A 373 13.97 -21.27 49.42
C LEU A 373 14.58 -21.17 50.83
N ASN A 374 15.83 -20.72 50.96
CA ASN A 374 16.48 -20.57 52.26
C ASN A 374 15.89 -19.40 53.03
N GLN A 375 15.53 -18.30 52.36
CA GLN A 375 14.84 -17.19 52.98
C GLN A 375 13.43 -17.58 53.43
N ILE A 376 12.69 -18.33 52.60
CA ILE A 376 11.39 -18.90 52.99
C ILE A 376 11.56 -19.80 54.22
N GLN A 377 12.58 -20.65 54.24
CA GLN A 377 12.90 -21.52 55.37
C GLN A 377 13.34 -20.76 56.62
N SER A 378 14.06 -19.65 56.46
CA SER A 378 14.41 -18.75 57.56
C SER A 378 13.18 -18.06 58.14
N VAL A 379 12.23 -17.63 57.30
CA VAL A 379 10.95 -17.06 57.78
C VAL A 379 10.18 -18.10 58.57
N LEU A 380 10.05 -19.33 58.04
CA LEU A 380 9.42 -20.47 58.71
C LEU A 380 10.06 -20.77 60.07
N GLN A 381 11.39 -20.73 60.17
CA GLN A 381 12.15 -20.95 61.42
C GLN A 381 12.05 -19.78 62.40
N SER A 382 11.90 -18.54 61.92
CA SER A 382 11.83 -17.33 62.77
C SER A 382 10.46 -17.11 63.43
N THR A 383 9.41 -17.76 62.92
CA THR A 383 8.06 -17.71 63.48
C THR A 383 7.90 -18.61 64.71
N ASN A 384 7.93 -18.02 65.91
CA ASN A 384 7.66 -18.72 67.18
C ASN A 384 6.14 -18.93 67.37
N ALA A 385 5.61 -20.09 67.02
CA ALA A 385 4.22 -20.49 67.21
C ALA A 385 4.14 -21.82 68.00
N SER A 386 2.98 -22.19 68.56
CA SER A 386 2.77 -23.52 69.17
C SER A 386 2.64 -24.60 68.09
N ASP A 387 2.99 -25.87 68.35
CA ASP A 387 3.01 -26.98 67.36
C ASP A 387 1.78 -27.04 66.41
N ALA A 388 0.56 -26.83 66.94
CA ALA A 388 -0.67 -26.86 66.13
C ALA A 388 -0.94 -25.57 65.34
N SER A 389 -0.49 -24.41 65.83
CA SER A 389 -0.56 -23.14 65.09
C SER A 389 0.56 -23.04 64.04
N GLN A 390 1.66 -23.78 64.24
CA GLN A 390 2.78 -23.83 63.32
C GLN A 390 2.39 -24.42 61.96
N GLN A 391 1.60 -25.49 61.89
CA GLN A 391 1.15 -26.05 60.61
C GLN A 391 0.31 -25.06 59.77
N LEU A 392 -0.50 -24.21 60.42
CA LEU A 392 -1.27 -23.17 59.73
C LEU A 392 -0.40 -21.99 59.30
N VAL A 393 0.59 -21.61 60.12
CA VAL A 393 1.63 -20.64 59.73
C VAL A 393 2.36 -21.13 58.48
N GLU A 394 2.85 -22.38 58.50
CA GLU A 394 3.52 -22.99 57.36
C GLU A 394 2.62 -23.01 56.12
N ARG A 395 1.36 -23.47 56.24
CA ARG A 395 0.40 -23.49 55.14
C ARG A 395 0.19 -22.10 54.53
N ASN A 396 -0.02 -21.08 55.36
CA ASN A 396 -0.24 -19.71 54.88
C ASN A 396 1.00 -19.12 54.22
N ILE A 397 2.20 -19.39 54.74
CA ILE A 397 3.45 -19.01 54.08
C ILE A 397 3.51 -19.62 52.69
N TRP A 398 3.32 -20.94 52.58
CA TRP A 398 3.36 -21.63 51.30
C TRP A 398 2.29 -21.12 50.34
N GLN A 399 1.08 -20.81 50.80
CA GLN A 399 0.02 -20.22 49.96
C GLN A 399 0.36 -18.81 49.46
N GLU A 400 0.98 -17.96 50.27
CA GLU A 400 1.40 -16.63 49.82
C GLU A 400 2.60 -16.71 48.86
N VAL A 401 3.58 -17.57 49.15
CA VAL A 401 4.70 -17.86 48.23
C VAL A 401 4.18 -18.41 46.91
N PHE A 402 3.21 -19.32 46.97
CA PHE A 402 2.52 -19.86 45.80
C PHE A 402 1.88 -18.76 44.94
N LYS A 403 1.31 -17.72 45.57
CA LYS A 403 0.74 -16.56 44.86
C LYS A 403 1.78 -15.54 44.38
N GLY A 404 3.07 -15.83 44.58
CA GLY A 404 4.16 -14.92 44.28
C GLY A 404 4.25 -13.71 45.22
N LYS A 405 3.80 -13.85 46.47
CA LYS A 405 3.88 -12.80 47.50
C LYS A 405 4.87 -13.21 48.59
N ILE A 406 5.83 -12.33 48.86
CA ILE A 406 6.65 -12.43 50.08
C ILE A 406 6.00 -11.50 51.09
N VAL A 407 5.25 -12.09 52.00
CA VAL A 407 4.59 -11.35 53.06
C VAL A 407 5.53 -11.26 54.26
N GLY A 408 5.58 -10.11 54.93
CA GLY A 408 6.37 -9.96 56.15
C GLY A 408 5.93 -10.96 57.22
N GLY A 409 6.88 -11.54 57.95
CA GLY A 409 6.60 -12.57 58.96
C GLY A 409 5.52 -12.18 59.96
N GLU A 410 5.44 -10.91 60.35
CA GLU A 410 4.41 -10.37 61.25
C GLU A 410 2.98 -10.46 60.68
N GLN A 411 2.79 -10.12 59.40
CA GLN A 411 1.47 -10.16 58.75
C GLN A 411 0.97 -11.60 58.60
N ILE A 412 1.85 -12.52 58.19
CA ILE A 412 1.55 -13.95 58.14
C ILE A 412 1.19 -14.49 59.53
N THR A 413 1.95 -14.11 60.56
CA THR A 413 1.72 -14.58 61.93
C THR A 413 0.35 -14.13 62.43
N ASN A 414 -0.03 -12.88 62.15
CA ASN A 414 -1.36 -12.36 62.51
C ASN A 414 -2.49 -13.09 61.76
N LEU A 415 -2.30 -13.36 60.46
CA LEU A 415 -3.28 -14.12 59.67
C LEU A 415 -3.45 -15.55 60.21
N ALA A 416 -2.34 -16.26 60.42
CA ALA A 416 -2.33 -17.62 60.93
C ALA A 416 -2.88 -17.70 62.37
N ALA A 417 -2.64 -16.69 63.20
CA ALA A 417 -3.22 -16.61 64.54
C ALA A 417 -4.75 -16.49 64.49
N ASN A 418 -5.30 -15.66 63.59
CA ASN A 418 -6.75 -15.55 63.40
C ASN A 418 -7.34 -16.85 62.86
N GLU A 419 -6.66 -17.49 61.92
CA GLU A 419 -7.09 -18.76 61.37
C GLU A 419 -7.05 -19.89 62.39
N TYR A 420 -6.02 -19.94 63.24
CA TYR A 420 -5.94 -20.87 64.35
C TYR A 420 -7.09 -20.67 65.35
N LYS A 421 -7.44 -19.42 65.67
CA LYS A 421 -8.60 -19.11 66.53
C LYS A 421 -9.90 -19.64 65.92
N ALA A 422 -10.14 -19.37 64.63
CA ALA A 422 -11.32 -19.83 63.92
C ALA A 422 -11.37 -21.37 63.86
N ALA A 423 -10.25 -22.02 63.51
CA ALA A 423 -10.15 -23.48 63.46
C ALA A 423 -10.43 -24.12 64.83
N THR A 424 -9.92 -23.52 65.91
CA THR A 424 -10.16 -23.98 67.28
C THR A 424 -11.64 -23.86 67.65
N PHE A 425 -12.27 -22.74 67.28
CA PHE A 425 -13.69 -22.54 67.51
C PHE A 425 -14.57 -23.54 66.76
N PHE A 426 -14.37 -23.72 65.44
CA PHE A 426 -15.16 -24.68 64.65
C PHE A 426 -14.93 -26.14 65.05
N ARG A 427 -13.81 -26.45 65.73
CA ARG A 427 -13.53 -27.77 66.33
C ARG A 427 -14.04 -27.95 67.74
N SER A 428 -14.57 -26.89 68.37
CA SER A 428 -15.01 -26.92 69.76
C SER A 428 -16.28 -27.75 69.94
N GLU A 429 -16.44 -28.32 71.14
CA GLU A 429 -17.67 -29.02 71.54
C GLU A 429 -18.88 -28.06 71.53
N GLU A 430 -18.67 -26.79 71.86
CA GLU A 430 -19.68 -25.72 71.79
C GLU A 430 -20.25 -25.57 70.38
N ALA A 431 -19.38 -25.42 69.37
CA ALA A 431 -19.81 -25.28 67.99
C ALA A 431 -20.50 -26.56 67.46
N SER A 432 -19.98 -27.73 67.83
CA SER A 432 -20.60 -29.03 67.49
C SER A 432 -22.02 -29.16 68.07
N ASN A 433 -22.20 -28.78 69.34
CA ASN A 433 -23.50 -28.85 70.01
C ASN A 433 -24.50 -27.85 69.42
N TYR A 434 -24.06 -26.66 69.02
CA TYR A 434 -24.92 -25.70 68.33
C TYR A 434 -25.41 -26.24 66.98
N VAL A 435 -24.54 -26.85 66.17
CA VAL A 435 -24.95 -27.45 64.90
C VAL A 435 -25.90 -28.62 65.11
N LYS A 436 -25.65 -29.50 66.10
CA LYS A 436 -26.61 -30.56 66.48
C LYS A 436 -27.95 -29.99 66.93
N TYR A 437 -27.97 -28.84 67.62
CA TYR A 437 -29.20 -28.15 67.99
C TYR A 437 -29.94 -27.63 66.76
N LEU A 438 -29.25 -27.01 65.79
CA LEU A 438 -29.86 -26.57 64.54
C LEU A 438 -30.50 -27.75 63.79
N GLU A 439 -29.78 -28.87 63.68
CA GLU A 439 -30.25 -30.10 63.03
C GLU A 439 -31.47 -30.69 63.74
N ALA A 440 -31.42 -30.81 65.07
CA ALA A 440 -32.52 -31.36 65.87
C ALA A 440 -33.77 -30.48 65.87
N THR A 441 -33.61 -29.15 65.71
CA THR A 441 -34.72 -28.20 65.68
C THR A 441 -35.23 -27.87 64.27
N GLY A 442 -34.59 -28.42 63.23
CA GLY A 442 -34.93 -28.15 61.83
C GLY A 442 -34.68 -26.69 61.41
N LYS A 443 -33.84 -25.95 62.15
CA LYS A 443 -33.51 -24.54 61.89
C LYS A 443 -32.31 -24.35 60.95
N GLY A 444 -31.64 -25.45 60.59
CA GLY A 444 -30.43 -25.46 59.78
C GLY A 444 -29.63 -26.72 60.06
N GLY A 445 -28.43 -26.86 59.49
CA GLY A 445 -27.59 -28.02 59.74
C GLY A 445 -26.41 -28.11 58.77
N VAL A 446 -25.71 -29.25 58.80
CA VAL A 446 -24.66 -29.50 57.81
C VAL A 446 -25.29 -29.66 56.42
N ALA A 447 -24.77 -28.90 55.45
CA ALA A 447 -25.29 -28.88 54.08
C ALA A 447 -25.02 -30.18 53.28
N HIS A 448 -24.25 -31.11 53.85
CA HIS A 448 -23.78 -32.33 53.19
C HIS A 448 -24.45 -33.58 53.75
N ASP A 449 -24.83 -34.50 52.86
CA ASP A 449 -25.43 -35.79 53.25
C ASP A 449 -24.40 -36.78 53.85
N TYR A 450 -23.12 -36.63 53.50
CA TYR A 450 -22.05 -37.57 53.85
C TYR A 450 -20.88 -36.95 54.63
N LEU A 451 -20.64 -35.64 54.50
CA LEU A 451 -19.72 -34.93 55.40
C LEU A 451 -20.49 -34.52 56.64
N LYS A 452 -20.00 -34.93 57.82
CA LYS A 452 -20.55 -34.50 59.10
C LYS A 452 -19.82 -33.26 59.59
N TYR A 453 -20.39 -32.56 60.59
CA TYR A 453 -19.80 -31.33 61.11
C TYR A 453 -18.38 -31.54 61.64
N ASP A 454 -18.09 -32.70 62.21
CA ASP A 454 -16.80 -33.13 62.73
C ASP A 454 -15.83 -33.61 61.63
N SER A 455 -16.23 -33.56 60.35
CA SER A 455 -15.33 -33.84 59.22
C SER A 455 -14.23 -32.78 59.14
N PRO A 456 -12.95 -33.18 59.07
CA PRO A 456 -11.83 -32.24 58.94
C PRO A 456 -11.97 -31.30 57.74
N MET A 457 -12.44 -31.82 56.60
CA MET A 457 -12.67 -31.05 55.38
C MET A 457 -13.74 -29.96 55.58
N TYR A 458 -14.85 -30.30 56.24
CA TYR A 458 -15.96 -29.36 56.44
C TYR A 458 -15.58 -28.25 57.42
N GLN A 459 -14.88 -28.58 58.51
CA GLN A 459 -14.38 -27.58 59.45
C GLN A 459 -13.34 -26.65 58.83
N ASP A 460 -12.42 -27.17 58.01
CA ASP A 460 -11.41 -26.36 57.32
C ASP A 460 -12.03 -25.45 56.24
N LEU A 461 -13.10 -25.93 55.59
CA LEU A 461 -13.93 -25.13 54.68
C LEU A 461 -14.58 -23.93 55.39
N LEU A 462 -15.26 -24.16 56.53
CA LEU A 462 -15.84 -23.07 57.31
C LEU A 462 -14.76 -22.12 57.85
N THR A 463 -13.63 -22.67 58.31
CA THR A 463 -12.48 -21.89 58.78
C THR A 463 -11.92 -20.98 57.68
N SER A 464 -11.66 -21.54 56.50
CA SER A 464 -11.07 -20.79 55.37
C SER A 464 -12.03 -19.73 54.85
N LEU A 465 -13.34 -20.02 54.78
CA LEU A 465 -14.35 -19.03 54.37
C LEU A 465 -14.50 -17.90 55.39
N ALA A 466 -14.51 -18.21 56.69
CA ALA A 466 -14.64 -17.21 57.74
C ALA A 466 -13.42 -16.28 57.82
N THR A 467 -12.22 -16.84 57.67
CA THR A 467 -10.97 -16.08 57.85
C THR A 467 -10.61 -15.21 56.65
N ARG A 468 -11.05 -15.59 55.45
CA ARG A 468 -10.73 -14.91 54.18
C ARG A 468 -11.86 -13.99 53.68
N ASP A 469 -13.01 -13.96 54.34
CA ASP A 469 -14.05 -12.96 54.12
C ASP A 469 -13.86 -11.79 55.09
N GLU A 470 -13.71 -10.58 54.56
CA GLU A 470 -13.42 -9.37 55.35
C GLU A 470 -14.49 -9.13 56.43
N ARG A 471 -15.77 -9.41 56.14
CA ARG A 471 -16.88 -9.19 57.08
C ARG A 471 -16.87 -10.23 58.21
N LEU A 472 -16.53 -11.47 57.91
CA LEU A 472 -16.50 -12.55 58.90
C LEU A 472 -15.23 -12.52 59.76
N SER A 473 -14.13 -12.05 59.19
CA SER A 473 -12.84 -11.93 59.87
C SER A 473 -12.89 -11.01 61.10
N GLU A 474 -13.79 -10.01 61.12
CA GLU A 474 -14.01 -9.14 62.28
C GLU A 474 -14.62 -9.90 63.47
N ASN A 475 -15.57 -10.81 63.21
CA ASN A 475 -16.21 -11.63 64.25
C ASN A 475 -15.23 -12.64 64.88
N ILE A 476 -14.16 -13.00 64.17
CA ILE A 476 -13.09 -13.88 64.69
C ILE A 476 -12.25 -13.13 65.74
N LYS A 477 -12.07 -11.82 65.60
CA LYS A 477 -11.31 -11.02 66.59
C LYS A 477 -12.01 -10.97 67.95
N SER A 478 -13.35 -11.10 67.98
CA SER A 478 -14.14 -11.19 69.21
C SER A 478 -14.12 -12.57 69.89
N LEU A 479 -13.58 -13.61 69.24
CA LEU A 479 -13.28 -14.90 69.88
C LEU A 479 -12.02 -14.71 70.76
N GLY A 480 -12.20 -14.29 72.02
CA GLY A 480 -11.10 -13.91 72.91
C GLY A 480 -10.04 -15.00 73.17
N ASN A 481 -8.85 -14.59 73.64
CA ASN A 481 -7.79 -15.49 74.12
C ASN A 481 -8.14 -16.04 75.51
N SER A 482 -9.02 -17.04 75.61
CA SER A 482 -9.31 -17.69 76.89
C SER A 482 -8.28 -18.77 77.23
N ASN A 483 -7.09 -18.37 77.67
CA ASN A 483 -6.17 -19.27 78.39
C ASN A 483 -6.35 -19.23 79.91
N ASN A 484 -7.29 -18.45 80.43
CA ASN A 484 -7.64 -18.45 81.86
C ASN A 484 -9.01 -19.10 82.07
N THR A 485 -9.00 -20.29 82.66
CA THR A 485 -10.17 -21.10 83.06
C THR A 485 -10.91 -20.54 84.29
N ALA A 486 -10.91 -19.22 84.51
CA ALA A 486 -11.32 -18.66 85.81
C ALA A 486 -12.35 -17.52 85.76
N ASP A 487 -12.93 -17.14 84.62
CA ASP A 487 -14.01 -16.14 84.60
C ASP A 487 -15.19 -16.61 83.74
N ILE A 488 -16.12 -17.29 84.40
CA ILE A 488 -17.44 -17.64 83.87
C ILE A 488 -18.36 -16.45 84.17
N SER A 489 -18.23 -15.39 83.38
CA SER A 489 -19.32 -14.43 83.16
C SER A 489 -19.62 -14.39 81.68
N THR A 490 -20.63 -15.17 81.27
CA THR A 490 -21.14 -15.26 79.90
C THR A 490 -21.81 -13.95 79.48
N ASP A 491 -21.08 -13.09 78.76
CA ASP A 491 -21.69 -11.98 78.02
C ASP A 491 -22.52 -12.54 76.86
N THR A 492 -23.82 -12.22 76.84
CA THR A 492 -24.78 -12.58 75.78
C THR A 492 -24.27 -12.21 74.38
N VAL A 493 -23.51 -11.11 74.31
CA VAL A 493 -22.85 -10.60 73.09
C VAL A 493 -21.84 -11.59 72.51
N THR A 494 -21.14 -12.36 73.35
CA THR A 494 -20.13 -13.34 72.91
C THR A 494 -20.78 -14.61 72.35
N ILE A 495 -21.90 -15.05 72.94
CA ILE A 495 -22.66 -16.22 72.45
C ILE A 495 -23.29 -15.89 71.10
N GLU A 496 -23.91 -14.71 70.95
CA GLU A 496 -24.50 -14.25 69.70
C GLU A 496 -23.46 -14.13 68.57
N ALA A 497 -22.25 -13.62 68.88
CA ALA A 497 -21.15 -13.56 67.92
C ALA A 497 -20.68 -14.96 67.45
N LYS A 498 -20.59 -15.93 68.38
CA LYS A 498 -20.19 -17.31 68.07
C LYS A 498 -21.22 -18.04 67.21
N THR A 499 -22.50 -17.97 67.55
CA THR A 499 -23.57 -18.62 66.77
C THR A 499 -23.68 -18.00 65.38
N LYS A 500 -23.61 -16.66 65.30
CA LYS A 500 -23.65 -15.92 64.04
C LYS A 500 -22.48 -16.25 63.12
N LEU A 501 -21.28 -16.47 63.67
CA LEU A 501 -20.12 -16.89 62.87
C LEU A 501 -20.35 -18.24 62.18
N ILE A 502 -21.03 -19.19 62.84
CA ILE A 502 -21.41 -20.48 62.24
C ILE A 502 -22.43 -20.27 61.13
N ASP A 503 -23.51 -19.54 61.42
CA ASP A 503 -24.61 -19.30 60.48
C ASP A 503 -24.14 -18.54 59.22
N ASP A 504 -23.33 -17.50 59.40
CA ASP A 504 -22.82 -16.69 58.29
C ASP A 504 -21.78 -17.46 57.46
N ALA A 505 -20.93 -18.29 58.08
CA ALA A 505 -19.97 -19.13 57.35
C ALA A 505 -20.67 -20.23 56.52
N GLN A 506 -21.72 -20.86 57.07
CA GLN A 506 -22.55 -21.80 56.33
C GLN A 506 -23.30 -21.13 55.18
N SER A 507 -23.89 -19.94 55.43
CA SER A 507 -24.56 -19.15 54.40
C SER A 507 -23.60 -18.73 53.27
N LEU A 508 -22.36 -18.39 53.61
CA LEU A 508 -21.33 -18.06 52.62
C LEU A 508 -20.94 -19.29 51.80
N TYR A 509 -20.83 -20.47 52.41
CA TYR A 509 -20.62 -21.72 51.68
C TYR A 509 -21.75 -21.99 50.69
N GLU A 510 -23.02 -21.91 51.11
CA GLU A 510 -24.17 -22.16 50.23
C GLU A 510 -24.18 -21.19 49.03
N LYS A 511 -23.84 -19.92 49.26
CA LYS A 511 -23.66 -18.93 48.20
C LYS A 511 -22.56 -19.34 47.22
N LYS A 512 -21.40 -19.78 47.71
CA LYS A 512 -20.28 -20.25 46.87
C LYS A 512 -20.61 -21.54 46.12
N ALA A 513 -21.39 -22.43 46.73
CA ALA A 513 -21.90 -23.66 46.12
C ALA A 513 -22.84 -23.37 44.94
N LEU A 514 -23.69 -22.34 45.06
CA LEU A 514 -24.51 -21.84 43.96
C LEU A 514 -23.66 -21.25 42.83
N ASP A 515 -22.64 -20.45 43.15
CA ASP A 515 -21.71 -19.89 42.16
C ASP A 515 -20.97 -21.02 41.40
N TYR A 516 -20.54 -22.07 42.11
CA TYR A 516 -19.93 -23.26 41.50
C TYR A 516 -20.88 -23.99 40.53
N GLY A 517 -22.18 -24.05 40.82
CA GLY A 517 -23.17 -24.63 39.91
C GLY A 517 -23.14 -23.99 38.52
N GLY A 518 -22.79 -22.70 38.43
CA GLY A 518 -22.54 -22.02 37.17
C GLY A 518 -21.25 -22.46 36.47
N ILE A 519 -20.20 -22.82 37.22
CA ILE A 519 -18.88 -23.25 36.70
C ILE A 519 -18.94 -24.66 36.13
N ALA A 520 -19.57 -25.59 36.84
CA ALA A 520 -19.72 -26.97 36.37
C ALA A 520 -20.45 -27.07 35.01
N GLY A 521 -21.28 -26.06 34.68
CA GLY A 521 -21.96 -25.96 33.39
C GLY A 521 -21.22 -25.14 32.31
N THR A 522 -20.24 -24.30 32.68
CA THR A 522 -19.60 -23.34 31.74
C THR A 522 -18.12 -23.61 31.50
N HIS A 523 -17.39 -24.13 32.49
CA HIS A 523 -15.98 -24.50 32.33
C HIS A 523 -15.88 -25.89 31.70
N ALA A 524 -15.13 -25.99 30.60
CA ALA A 524 -15.14 -27.18 29.75
C ALA A 524 -14.71 -28.44 30.49
N VAL A 525 -13.69 -28.34 31.34
CA VAL A 525 -13.06 -29.53 31.93
C VAL A 525 -13.97 -30.23 32.94
N TYR A 526 -14.67 -29.47 33.79
CA TYR A 526 -15.62 -30.05 34.73
C TYR A 526 -16.81 -30.70 34.03
N ARG A 527 -17.30 -30.08 32.95
CA ARG A 527 -18.38 -30.64 32.11
C ARG A 527 -17.93 -31.93 31.46
N ASP A 528 -16.75 -31.97 30.84
CA ASP A 528 -16.28 -33.12 30.09
C ASP A 528 -16.06 -34.34 31.03
N HIS A 529 -15.45 -34.15 32.20
CA HIS A 529 -15.33 -35.23 33.19
C HIS A 529 -16.67 -35.65 33.82
N LEU A 530 -17.61 -34.70 33.98
CA LEU A 530 -18.96 -35.04 34.43
C LEU A 530 -19.70 -35.87 33.39
N GLU A 531 -19.62 -35.53 32.10
CA GLU A 531 -20.19 -36.30 31.00
C GLU A 531 -19.58 -37.71 30.94
N LEU A 532 -18.28 -37.85 31.18
CA LEU A 532 -17.64 -39.17 31.30
C LEU A 532 -18.21 -39.99 32.46
N MET A 533 -18.43 -39.38 33.63
CA MET A 533 -19.07 -40.05 34.77
C MET A 533 -20.49 -40.49 34.44
N VAL A 534 -21.29 -39.61 33.82
CA VAL A 534 -22.67 -39.91 33.40
C VAL A 534 -22.69 -41.03 32.35
N LYS A 535 -21.76 -41.03 31.40
CA LYS A 535 -21.62 -42.07 30.39
C LYS A 535 -21.28 -43.43 30.99
N ASN A 536 -20.40 -43.46 31.99
CA ASN A 536 -19.94 -44.70 32.60
C ASN A 536 -20.97 -45.33 33.55
N TYR A 537 -21.77 -44.51 34.25
CA TYR A 537 -22.59 -44.99 35.36
C TYR A 537 -24.09 -44.61 35.28
N GLY A 538 -24.47 -43.66 34.42
CA GLY A 538 -25.82 -43.09 34.36
C GLY A 538 -26.01 -41.88 35.28
N GLU A 539 -26.87 -40.94 34.88
CA GLU A 539 -27.02 -39.61 35.54
C GLU A 539 -27.42 -39.67 37.01
N SER A 540 -28.25 -40.64 37.40
CA SER A 540 -28.76 -40.82 38.76
C SER A 540 -27.86 -41.67 39.66
N HIS A 541 -26.69 -42.11 39.17
CA HIS A 541 -25.83 -43.03 39.91
C HIS A 541 -25.07 -42.32 41.04
N GLY A 542 -24.94 -42.95 42.21
CA GLY A 542 -24.32 -42.35 43.40
C GLY A 542 -22.88 -41.85 43.20
N LYS A 543 -22.08 -42.53 42.36
CA LYS A 543 -20.75 -42.05 41.92
C LYS A 543 -20.79 -40.71 41.17
N VAL A 544 -21.81 -40.45 40.35
CA VAL A 544 -21.94 -39.20 39.60
C VAL A 544 -22.26 -38.05 40.55
N THR A 545 -23.20 -38.26 41.48
CA THR A 545 -23.52 -37.27 42.52
C THR A 545 -22.31 -36.99 43.40
N LEU A 546 -21.61 -38.04 43.86
CA LEU A 546 -20.40 -37.90 44.68
C LEU A 546 -19.30 -37.10 43.98
N TYR A 547 -19.06 -37.35 42.69
CA TYR A 547 -18.12 -36.56 41.91
C TYR A 547 -18.52 -35.08 41.88
N LYS A 548 -19.79 -34.76 41.58
CA LYS A 548 -20.28 -33.37 41.57
C LYS A 548 -20.04 -32.67 42.90
N ASP A 549 -20.34 -33.34 44.01
CA ASP A 549 -20.21 -32.78 45.36
C ASP A 549 -18.75 -32.56 45.74
N ILE A 550 -17.88 -33.57 45.60
CA ILE A 550 -16.47 -33.44 46.01
C ILE A 550 -15.75 -32.39 45.17
N VAL A 551 -15.98 -32.33 43.85
CA VAL A 551 -15.36 -31.31 43.00
C VAL A 551 -15.81 -29.90 43.41
N ARG A 552 -17.11 -29.71 43.68
CA ARG A 552 -17.63 -28.44 44.22
C ARG A 552 -16.89 -28.05 45.49
N ASP A 553 -16.88 -28.95 46.47
CA ASP A 553 -16.44 -28.65 47.82
C ASP A 553 -14.93 -28.42 47.89
N VAL A 554 -14.15 -29.27 47.20
CA VAL A 554 -12.70 -29.09 47.06
C VAL A 554 -12.38 -27.80 46.33
N SER A 555 -13.10 -27.45 45.26
CA SER A 555 -12.81 -26.22 44.51
C SER A 555 -13.14 -24.96 45.32
N ILE A 556 -14.22 -24.98 46.12
CA ILE A 556 -14.56 -23.87 47.04
C ILE A 556 -13.48 -23.73 48.11
N LEU A 557 -13.09 -24.82 48.76
CA LEU A 557 -12.05 -24.78 49.79
C LEU A 557 -10.70 -24.33 49.21
N HIS A 558 -10.29 -24.89 48.07
CA HIS A 558 -9.03 -24.56 47.38
C HIS A 558 -8.96 -23.09 47.00
N SER A 559 -10.04 -22.54 46.43
CA SER A 559 -10.12 -21.12 46.09
C SER A 559 -10.16 -20.21 47.33
N ALA A 560 -10.89 -20.61 48.38
CA ALA A 560 -10.93 -19.87 49.64
C ALA A 560 -9.55 -19.80 50.31
N GLN A 561 -8.82 -20.92 50.39
CA GLN A 561 -7.46 -20.98 50.93
C GLN A 561 -6.49 -20.04 50.20
N LEU A 562 -6.63 -19.90 48.88
CA LEU A 562 -5.85 -18.93 48.10
C LEU A 562 -6.37 -17.49 48.19
N SER A 563 -7.55 -17.26 48.77
CA SER A 563 -8.28 -15.98 48.73
C SER A 563 -8.60 -15.52 47.31
N MET A 564 -8.91 -16.47 46.44
CA MET A 564 -9.23 -16.24 45.03
C MET A 564 -10.70 -16.47 44.77
N ASN A 565 -11.24 -15.80 43.75
CA ASN A 565 -12.49 -16.26 43.17
C ASN A 565 -12.21 -17.59 42.45
N ILE A 566 -13.12 -18.55 42.56
CA ILE A 566 -13.02 -19.82 41.87
C ILE A 566 -12.92 -19.67 40.34
N HIS A 567 -13.51 -18.62 39.76
CA HIS A 567 -13.37 -18.28 38.33
C HIS A 567 -11.99 -17.75 37.94
N ASP A 568 -11.21 -17.32 38.93
CA ASP A 568 -9.87 -16.78 38.74
C ASP A 568 -8.78 -17.82 39.02
N LEU A 569 -9.15 -19.04 39.43
CA LEU A 569 -8.20 -20.14 39.53
C LEU A 569 -7.61 -20.44 38.13
N PRO A 570 -6.31 -20.78 38.05
CA PRO A 570 -5.70 -21.18 36.79
C PRO A 570 -6.31 -22.47 36.25
N ASP A 571 -6.38 -22.58 34.92
CA ASP A 571 -7.00 -23.72 34.23
C ASP A 571 -6.32 -25.06 34.57
N SER A 572 -5.01 -25.04 34.86
CA SER A 572 -4.26 -26.20 35.34
C SER A 572 -4.86 -26.79 36.62
N HIS A 573 -5.30 -25.95 37.55
CA HIS A 573 -5.92 -26.38 38.80
C HIS A 573 -7.31 -26.97 38.56
N HIS A 574 -8.10 -26.35 37.70
CA HIS A 574 -9.40 -26.89 37.31
C HIS A 574 -9.25 -28.30 36.70
N LYS A 575 -8.24 -28.49 35.83
CA LYS A 575 -7.91 -29.79 35.23
C LYS A 575 -7.48 -30.83 36.25
N GLU A 576 -6.56 -30.45 37.14
CA GLU A 576 -6.02 -31.34 38.15
C GLU A 576 -7.11 -31.81 39.13
N ILE A 577 -7.89 -30.88 39.67
CA ILE A 577 -8.99 -31.16 40.60
C ILE A 577 -10.04 -32.06 39.93
N ALA A 578 -10.51 -31.69 38.72
CA ALA A 578 -11.52 -32.47 38.00
C ALA A 578 -11.02 -33.89 37.69
N GLY A 579 -9.83 -34.02 37.12
CA GLY A 579 -9.28 -35.30 36.67
C GLY A 579 -8.92 -36.23 37.83
N ALA A 580 -8.31 -35.71 38.89
CA ALA A 580 -7.95 -36.51 40.05
C ALA A 580 -9.18 -36.97 40.84
N ILE A 581 -10.17 -36.10 41.06
CA ILE A 581 -11.40 -36.51 41.74
C ILE A 581 -12.18 -37.50 40.88
N TYR A 582 -12.21 -37.31 39.56
CA TYR A 582 -12.75 -38.31 38.63
C TYR A 582 -12.09 -39.67 38.84
N ASN A 583 -10.75 -39.72 38.83
CA ASN A 583 -10.01 -40.95 39.03
C ASN A 583 -10.27 -41.57 40.42
N ASN A 584 -10.27 -40.77 41.48
CA ASN A 584 -10.50 -41.22 42.85
C ASN A 584 -11.90 -41.83 43.00
N VAL A 585 -12.94 -41.21 42.43
CA VAL A 585 -14.32 -41.72 42.49
C VAL A 585 -14.52 -42.93 41.56
N ASN A 586 -13.98 -42.88 40.35
CA ASN A 586 -14.14 -43.92 39.32
C ASN A 586 -13.41 -45.22 39.72
N SER A 587 -12.17 -45.12 40.18
CA SER A 587 -11.31 -46.27 40.55
C SER A 587 -11.66 -46.90 41.90
N TYR A 588 -12.40 -46.21 42.76
CA TYR A 588 -12.72 -46.72 44.09
C TYR A 588 -13.56 -48.00 44.03
N LYS A 589 -13.08 -49.03 44.74
CA LYS A 589 -13.76 -50.30 45.01
C LYS A 589 -13.97 -50.44 46.52
N ALA A 590 -15.20 -50.67 46.94
CA ALA A 590 -15.52 -50.85 48.35
C ALA A 590 -14.78 -52.08 48.92
N SER A 591 -14.20 -51.92 50.11
CA SER A 591 -13.49 -53.01 50.81
C SER A 591 -14.43 -54.18 51.10
N SER A 592 -13.95 -55.41 50.88
CA SER A 592 -14.66 -56.68 51.01
C SER A 592 -15.62 -56.75 52.21
N GLY A 593 -16.94 -56.77 51.92
CA GLY A 593 -17.99 -57.18 52.86
C GLY A 593 -19.01 -56.12 53.28
N ARG A 594 -18.84 -54.82 52.96
CA ARG A 594 -19.83 -53.76 53.31
C ARG A 594 -20.64 -53.21 52.14
N GLY A 595 -20.17 -53.36 50.90
CA GLY A 595 -20.93 -53.05 49.68
C GLY A 595 -21.40 -54.33 48.98
N LYS A 596 -22.71 -54.47 48.75
CA LYS A 596 -23.28 -55.67 48.06
C LYS A 596 -23.05 -55.70 46.54
N SER A 597 -22.36 -54.74 45.94
CA SER A 597 -21.86 -54.76 44.55
C SER A 597 -20.91 -53.57 44.31
N GLU A 598 -20.16 -53.57 43.20
CA GLU A 598 -19.39 -52.41 42.70
C GLU A 598 -20.26 -51.14 42.46
N HIS A 599 -21.59 -51.25 42.63
CA HIS A 599 -22.58 -50.20 42.37
C HIS A 599 -23.14 -49.53 43.63
N ASN A 600 -22.71 -49.88 44.85
CA ASN A 600 -23.27 -49.30 46.08
C ASN A 600 -22.17 -48.72 46.99
N ILE A 601 -21.95 -47.39 46.88
CA ILE A 601 -21.05 -46.61 47.76
C ILE A 601 -21.87 -46.08 48.94
N ASP A 602 -21.54 -46.50 50.17
CA ASP A 602 -22.18 -46.00 51.39
C ASP A 602 -21.60 -44.65 51.85
N ASN A 603 -22.20 -44.02 52.88
CA ASN A 603 -21.72 -42.73 53.37
C ASN A 603 -20.31 -42.78 54.01
N HIS A 604 -19.88 -43.95 54.51
CA HIS A 604 -18.54 -44.12 55.06
C HIS A 604 -17.49 -44.11 53.94
N ASP A 605 -17.76 -44.82 52.84
CA ASP A 605 -16.92 -44.79 51.64
C ASP A 605 -16.88 -43.39 51.01
N LYS A 606 -18.02 -42.70 50.91
CA LYS A 606 -18.08 -41.29 50.42
C LYS A 606 -17.20 -40.36 51.26
N ALA A 607 -17.31 -40.45 52.59
CA ALA A 607 -16.50 -39.63 53.50
C ALA A 607 -15.00 -39.94 53.37
N LYS A 608 -14.62 -41.21 53.16
CA LYS A 608 -13.24 -41.63 52.93
C LYS A 608 -12.68 -41.07 51.61
N ILE A 609 -13.45 -41.14 50.52
CA ILE A 609 -13.05 -40.57 49.22
C ILE A 609 -12.89 -39.05 49.34
N ALA A 610 -13.85 -38.37 49.96
CA ALA A 610 -13.78 -36.93 50.16
C ALA A 610 -12.59 -36.51 51.04
N THR A 611 -12.28 -37.26 52.09
CA THR A 611 -11.10 -37.02 52.94
C THR A 611 -9.80 -37.17 52.15
N ASN A 612 -9.68 -38.22 51.31
CA ASN A 612 -8.52 -38.39 50.44
C ASN A 612 -8.36 -37.21 49.46
N CYS A 613 -9.44 -36.79 48.80
CA CYS A 613 -9.41 -35.61 47.92
C CYS A 613 -9.05 -34.33 48.69
N TYR A 614 -9.57 -34.14 49.91
CA TYR A 614 -9.19 -33.01 50.77
C TYR A 614 -7.69 -33.03 51.08
N GLU A 615 -7.16 -34.17 51.51
CA GLU A 615 -5.74 -34.33 51.84
C GLU A 615 -4.84 -34.13 50.62
N GLN A 616 -5.31 -34.48 49.41
CA GLN A 616 -4.57 -34.32 48.15
C GLN A 616 -4.50 -32.86 47.67
N PHE A 617 -5.49 -32.01 47.98
CA PHE A 617 -5.59 -30.66 47.40
C PHE A 617 -5.48 -29.53 48.41
N CYS A 618 -6.09 -29.68 49.59
CA CYS A 618 -6.31 -28.60 50.54
C CYS A 618 -5.62 -28.83 51.90
N GLY A 619 -4.96 -29.98 52.09
CA GLY A 619 -4.22 -30.31 53.30
C GLY A 619 -3.02 -29.39 53.54
N CYS A 620 -2.59 -29.25 54.79
CA CYS A 620 -1.49 -28.33 55.16
C CYS A 620 -0.16 -28.65 54.46
N LYS A 621 0.18 -29.94 54.31
CA LYS A 621 1.45 -30.38 53.72
C LYS A 621 1.52 -30.19 52.19
N VAL A 622 0.38 -30.34 51.51
CA VAL A 622 0.28 -30.25 50.04
C VAL A 622 0.75 -28.91 49.52
N TRP A 623 0.40 -27.81 50.21
CA TRP A 623 0.82 -26.48 49.79
C TRP A 623 2.34 -26.34 49.75
N SER A 624 3.07 -26.99 50.66
CA SER A 624 4.53 -26.97 50.66
C SER A 624 5.13 -27.78 49.49
N GLU A 625 4.57 -28.95 49.19
CA GLU A 625 5.03 -29.80 48.09
C GLU A 625 4.71 -29.17 46.74
N ARG A 626 3.49 -28.66 46.59
CA ARG A 626 3.01 -27.94 45.41
C ARG A 626 3.87 -26.71 45.13
N THR A 627 4.13 -25.88 46.15
CA THR A 627 4.95 -24.67 45.98
C THR A 627 6.39 -25.01 45.62
N ARG A 628 7.00 -26.06 46.21
CA ARG A 628 8.34 -26.51 45.83
C ARG A 628 8.39 -27.03 44.40
N ALA A 629 7.41 -27.83 43.97
CA ALA A 629 7.31 -28.30 42.60
C ALA A 629 7.19 -27.12 41.62
N HIS A 630 6.35 -26.14 41.95
CA HIS A 630 6.20 -24.91 41.17
C HIS A 630 7.51 -24.12 41.06
N LEU A 631 8.24 -23.92 42.17
CA LEU A 631 9.53 -23.22 42.16
C LEU A 631 10.60 -23.97 41.35
N ASN A 632 10.64 -25.29 41.41
CA ASN A 632 11.59 -26.09 40.62
C ASN A 632 11.29 -26.02 39.12
N GLU A 633 10.02 -26.14 38.72
CA GLU A 633 9.60 -25.95 37.33
C GLU A 633 9.92 -24.54 36.85
N SER A 634 9.73 -23.55 37.72
CA SER A 634 10.06 -22.15 37.43
C SER A 634 11.54 -21.97 37.08
N LEU A 635 12.42 -22.51 37.94
CA LEU A 635 13.87 -22.43 37.76
C LEU A 635 14.31 -23.13 36.46
N ALA A 636 13.77 -24.32 36.17
CA ALA A 636 14.09 -25.05 34.95
C ALA A 636 13.68 -24.30 33.67
N ILE A 637 12.54 -23.60 33.67
CA ILE A 637 12.11 -22.77 32.54
C ILE A 637 13.05 -21.58 32.33
N LEU A 638 13.46 -20.89 33.42
CA LEU A 638 14.43 -19.80 33.33
C LEU A 638 15.78 -20.26 32.79
N GLU A 639 16.29 -21.42 33.26
CA GLU A 639 17.54 -22.01 32.77
C GLU A 639 17.47 -22.35 31.27
N ARG A 640 16.42 -23.05 30.83
CA ARG A 640 16.22 -23.40 29.41
C ARG A 640 16.10 -22.16 28.52
N ARG A 641 15.47 -21.09 29.02
CA ARG A 641 15.36 -19.83 28.28
C ARG A 641 16.71 -19.12 28.19
N ALA A 642 17.50 -19.15 29.26
CA ALA A 642 18.86 -18.63 29.25
C ALA A 642 19.79 -19.44 28.32
N GLU A 643 19.58 -20.75 28.17
CA GLU A 643 20.23 -21.58 27.13
C GLU A 643 19.83 -21.16 25.72
N LEU A 644 18.52 -21.16 25.41
CA LEU A 644 18.01 -20.78 24.09
C LEU A 644 18.49 -19.37 23.67
N GLN A 645 18.56 -18.44 24.62
CA GLN A 645 19.03 -17.10 24.37
C GLN A 645 20.55 -17.03 24.15
N ARG A 646 21.34 -17.84 24.87
CA ARG A 646 22.78 -17.98 24.58
C ARG A 646 22.99 -18.49 23.15
N ASP A 647 22.15 -19.40 22.68
CA ASP A 647 22.20 -19.90 21.31
C ASP A 647 21.86 -18.79 20.29
N ILE A 648 20.80 -17.99 20.55
CA ILE A 648 20.42 -16.84 19.71
C ILE A 648 21.52 -15.76 19.70
N GLU A 649 22.14 -15.47 20.85
CA GLU A 649 23.25 -14.50 20.94
C GLU A 649 24.49 -14.99 20.19
N ASN A 650 24.81 -16.29 20.29
CA ASN A 650 25.90 -16.90 19.54
C ASN A 650 25.65 -16.81 18.03
N ASP A 651 24.43 -17.08 17.56
CA ASP A 651 24.06 -16.96 16.14
C ASP A 651 24.07 -15.51 15.65
N ASN A 652 23.66 -14.54 16.49
CA ASN A 652 23.74 -13.12 16.16
C ASN A 652 25.19 -12.61 16.09
N VAL A 653 26.08 -13.10 16.96
CA VAL A 653 27.52 -12.77 16.91
C VAL A 653 28.17 -13.42 15.68
N ALA A 654 27.84 -14.68 15.40
CA ALA A 654 28.37 -15.41 14.26
C ALA A 654 27.92 -14.79 12.92
N SER A 655 26.65 -14.38 12.79
CA SER A 655 26.16 -13.68 11.59
C SER A 655 26.85 -12.32 11.41
N LYS A 656 27.10 -11.58 12.49
CA LYS A 656 27.83 -10.32 12.45
C LYS A 656 29.30 -10.51 12.05
N LEU A 657 29.96 -11.55 12.55
CA LEU A 657 31.35 -11.87 12.20
C LEU A 657 31.49 -12.30 10.73
N GLU A 658 30.55 -13.12 10.24
CA GLU A 658 30.47 -13.50 8.83
C GLU A 658 30.27 -12.26 7.94
N ARG A 659 29.37 -11.35 8.33
CA ARG A 659 29.13 -10.08 7.63
C ARG A 659 30.37 -9.18 7.59
N GLU A 660 31.07 -9.03 8.70
CA GLU A 660 32.31 -8.24 8.76
C GLU A 660 33.41 -8.83 7.86
N LYS A 661 33.52 -10.17 7.80
CA LYS A 661 34.45 -10.83 6.87
C LYS A 661 34.15 -10.48 5.40
N PHE A 662 32.88 -10.47 5.01
CA PHE A 662 32.49 -10.13 3.63
C PHE A 662 32.73 -8.66 3.30
N LYS A 663 32.44 -7.75 4.24
CA LYS A 663 32.75 -6.32 4.08
C LYS A 663 34.25 -6.06 3.93
N LEU A 664 35.06 -6.68 4.80
CA LEU A 664 36.51 -6.54 4.77
C LEU A 664 37.08 -6.99 3.41
N HIS A 665 36.53 -8.06 2.83
CA HIS A 665 36.90 -8.51 1.48
C HIS A 665 36.61 -7.44 0.42
N GLN A 666 35.39 -6.90 0.39
CA GLN A 666 35.04 -5.85 -0.58
C GLN A 666 35.88 -4.59 -0.42
N GLU A 667 36.14 -4.16 0.82
CA GLU A 667 37.02 -3.02 1.09
C GLU A 667 38.44 -3.27 0.60
N GLN A 668 38.97 -4.48 0.83
CA GLN A 668 40.28 -4.89 0.35
C GLN A 668 40.35 -4.88 -1.18
N ILE A 669 39.39 -5.50 -1.87
CA ILE A 669 39.36 -5.54 -3.34
C ILE A 669 39.23 -4.12 -3.92
N LYS A 670 38.33 -3.30 -3.35
CA LYS A 670 38.17 -1.90 -3.77
C LYS A 670 39.47 -1.12 -3.64
N HIS A 671 40.19 -1.32 -2.53
CA HIS A 671 41.50 -0.71 -2.32
C HIS A 671 42.53 -1.22 -3.35
N GLU A 672 42.62 -2.54 -3.57
CA GLU A 672 43.51 -3.16 -4.57
C GLU A 672 43.27 -2.59 -5.98
N ILE A 673 42.01 -2.44 -6.40
CA ILE A 673 41.64 -1.82 -7.69
C ILE A 673 42.07 -0.35 -7.75
N LEU A 674 41.81 0.43 -6.69
CA LEU A 674 42.09 1.86 -6.67
C LEU A 674 43.59 2.16 -6.83
N VAL A 675 44.43 1.40 -6.13
CA VAL A 675 45.90 1.57 -6.13
C VAL A 675 46.63 0.90 -7.29
N SER A 676 45.93 0.08 -8.07
CA SER A 676 46.49 -0.61 -9.24
C SER A 676 47.02 0.37 -10.29
N ASN A 677 48.23 0.16 -10.81
CA ASN A 677 48.82 1.03 -11.84
C ASN A 677 48.74 0.43 -13.24
N THR A 678 48.38 -0.85 -13.36
CA THR A 678 48.25 -1.55 -14.63
C THR A 678 46.89 -2.20 -14.79
N VAL A 679 46.46 -2.39 -16.04
CA VAL A 679 45.21 -3.07 -16.38
C VAL A 679 45.22 -4.51 -15.86
N SER A 680 46.39 -5.17 -15.90
CA SER A 680 46.57 -6.53 -15.37
C SER A 680 46.30 -6.62 -13.87
N ASP A 681 46.75 -5.64 -13.09
CA ASP A 681 46.54 -5.61 -11.63
C ASP A 681 45.05 -5.47 -11.28
N VAL A 682 44.32 -4.63 -12.02
CA VAL A 682 42.87 -4.47 -11.83
C VAL A 682 42.14 -5.78 -12.11
N PHE A 683 42.48 -6.48 -13.20
CA PHE A 683 41.87 -7.77 -13.50
C PHE A 683 42.21 -8.85 -12.48
N ALA A 684 43.42 -8.86 -11.93
CA ALA A 684 43.78 -9.81 -10.87
C ALA A 684 42.91 -9.60 -9.61
N ALA A 685 42.63 -8.35 -9.25
CA ALA A 685 41.71 -8.03 -8.16
C ALA A 685 40.26 -8.44 -8.46
N LEU A 686 39.77 -8.20 -9.68
CA LEU A 686 38.42 -8.62 -10.09
C LEU A 686 38.25 -10.15 -10.13
N GLU A 687 39.26 -10.89 -10.56
CA GLU A 687 39.24 -12.36 -10.54
C GLU A 687 39.26 -12.92 -9.12
N LYS A 688 40.00 -12.26 -8.22
CA LYS A 688 40.03 -12.61 -6.80
C LYS A 688 38.66 -12.41 -6.15
N ASP A 689 38.00 -11.30 -6.45
CA ASP A 689 36.65 -10.97 -5.98
C ASP A 689 35.60 -11.96 -6.51
N GLN A 690 35.63 -12.23 -7.82
CA GLN A 690 34.74 -13.23 -8.44
C GLN A 690 34.92 -14.61 -7.81
N LYS A 691 36.16 -15.08 -7.62
CA LYS A 691 36.43 -16.38 -6.97
C LYS A 691 35.88 -16.45 -5.54
N PHE A 692 36.01 -15.37 -4.78
CA PHE A 692 35.52 -15.30 -3.41
C PHE A 692 33.99 -15.43 -3.36
N PHE A 693 33.28 -14.62 -4.13
CA PHE A 693 31.81 -14.61 -4.11
C PHE A 693 31.18 -15.85 -4.77
N VAL A 694 31.79 -16.41 -5.81
CA VAL A 694 31.37 -17.71 -6.37
C VAL A 694 31.44 -18.82 -5.32
N ALA A 695 32.51 -18.88 -4.52
CA ALA A 695 32.65 -19.90 -3.50
C ALA A 695 31.60 -19.79 -2.37
N LEU A 696 31.05 -18.58 -2.17
CA LEU A 696 30.02 -18.30 -1.17
C LEU A 696 28.60 -18.59 -1.66
N ASN A 697 28.37 -18.72 -2.97
CA ASN A 697 27.03 -18.96 -3.51
C ASN A 697 26.43 -20.28 -2.97
N GLY A 698 25.31 -20.18 -2.25
CA GLY A 698 24.67 -21.32 -1.57
C GLY A 698 25.40 -21.83 -0.33
N ASN A 699 26.46 -21.13 0.12
CA ASN A 699 27.26 -21.46 1.30
C ASN A 699 27.26 -20.35 2.36
N ILE A 700 26.46 -19.29 2.18
CA ILE A 700 26.26 -18.24 3.19
C ILE A 700 25.39 -18.83 4.30
N LYS A 701 25.90 -18.87 5.53
CA LYS A 701 25.19 -19.53 6.64
C LYS A 701 23.97 -18.75 7.11
N TYR A 702 24.07 -17.42 7.11
CA TYR A 702 23.05 -16.52 7.64
C TYR A 702 22.38 -15.70 6.53
N GLU A 703 21.77 -16.38 5.56
CA GLU A 703 21.23 -15.80 4.32
C GLU A 703 20.29 -14.60 4.56
N ILE A 704 19.39 -14.70 5.55
CA ILE A 704 18.43 -13.63 5.87
C ILE A 704 19.14 -12.32 6.26
N PHE A 705 20.23 -12.40 7.02
CA PHE A 705 20.96 -11.24 7.52
C PHE A 705 22.01 -10.72 6.53
N ASN A 706 22.43 -11.57 5.59
CA ASN A 706 23.49 -11.31 4.61
C ASN A 706 22.97 -11.30 3.17
N SER A 707 21.69 -10.99 2.95
CA SER A 707 21.03 -11.03 1.64
C SER A 707 21.74 -10.22 0.55
N GLN A 708 22.33 -9.07 0.90
CA GLN A 708 23.12 -8.26 -0.04
C GLN A 708 24.35 -9.01 -0.59
N PHE A 709 24.96 -9.88 0.23
CA PHE A 709 26.10 -10.70 -0.20
C PHE A 709 25.66 -11.93 -0.97
N GLN A 710 24.43 -12.40 -0.75
CA GLN A 710 23.81 -13.43 -1.57
C GLN A 710 23.60 -12.93 -3.00
N GLU A 711 23.07 -11.70 -3.17
CA GLU A 711 22.93 -11.08 -4.49
C GLU A 711 24.29 -10.94 -5.21
N LEU A 712 25.35 -10.57 -4.48
CA LEU A 712 26.71 -10.49 -5.02
C LEU A 712 27.28 -11.86 -5.40
N ALA A 713 27.01 -12.90 -4.59
CA ALA A 713 27.42 -14.27 -4.88
C ALA A 713 26.75 -14.82 -6.15
N GLU A 714 25.45 -14.57 -6.29
CA GLU A 714 24.66 -14.93 -7.46
C GLU A 714 25.14 -14.17 -8.72
N GLN A 715 25.40 -12.87 -8.58
CA GLN A 715 25.94 -12.05 -9.67
C GLN A 715 27.34 -12.54 -10.10
N ALA A 716 28.22 -12.85 -9.14
CA ALA A 716 29.56 -13.35 -9.43
C ALA A 716 29.52 -14.69 -10.18
N LEU A 717 28.63 -15.60 -9.78
CA LEU A 717 28.39 -16.87 -10.50
C LEU A 717 27.88 -16.63 -11.92
N LYS A 718 26.88 -15.78 -12.08
CA LYS A 718 26.36 -15.40 -13.40
C LYS A 718 27.44 -14.79 -14.29
N HIS A 719 28.30 -13.93 -13.75
CA HIS A 719 29.43 -13.36 -14.47
C HIS A 719 30.47 -14.42 -14.87
N GLN A 720 30.66 -15.45 -14.04
CA GLN A 720 31.57 -16.56 -14.33
C GLN A 720 31.01 -17.43 -15.46
N GLU A 721 29.72 -17.80 -15.40
CA GLU A 721 29.03 -18.58 -16.43
C GLU A 721 29.01 -17.86 -17.79
N LYS A 722 28.74 -16.55 -17.78
CA LYS A 722 28.77 -15.71 -18.99
C LYS A 722 30.18 -15.39 -19.50
N GLN A 723 31.22 -15.75 -18.74
CA GLN A 723 32.62 -15.44 -19.00
C GLN A 723 32.89 -13.93 -19.17
N ILE A 724 32.28 -13.08 -18.33
CA ILE A 724 32.39 -11.62 -18.45
C ILE A 724 33.83 -11.13 -18.29
N ILE A 725 34.57 -11.58 -17.27
CA ILE A 725 35.96 -11.14 -17.05
C ILE A 725 36.88 -11.53 -18.23
N PRO A 726 36.87 -12.78 -18.74
CA PRO A 726 37.61 -13.15 -19.95
C PRO A 726 37.26 -12.28 -21.17
N LYS A 727 35.96 -12.10 -21.47
CA LYS A 727 35.51 -11.25 -22.59
C LYS A 727 35.96 -9.80 -22.43
N LEU A 728 35.89 -9.27 -21.20
CA LEU A 728 36.35 -7.92 -20.88
C LEU A 728 37.87 -7.79 -21.05
N LYS A 729 38.66 -8.81 -20.69
CA LYS A 729 40.10 -8.83 -20.97
C LYS A 729 40.40 -8.78 -22.47
N ASP A 730 39.70 -9.60 -23.25
CA ASP A 730 39.91 -9.69 -24.69
C ASP A 730 39.56 -8.38 -25.40
N VAL A 731 38.41 -7.78 -25.06
CA VAL A 731 38.01 -6.50 -25.65
C VAL A 731 38.93 -5.36 -25.21
N VAL A 732 39.38 -5.34 -23.94
CA VAL A 732 40.33 -4.33 -23.44
C VAL A 732 41.67 -4.42 -24.20
N ALA A 733 42.17 -5.63 -24.42
CA ALA A 733 43.38 -5.83 -25.22
C ALA A 733 43.18 -5.38 -26.68
N ALA A 734 41.98 -5.58 -27.24
CA ALA A 734 41.67 -5.17 -28.60
C ALA A 734 41.52 -3.64 -28.74
N VAL A 735 40.85 -2.96 -27.80
CA VAL A 735 40.73 -1.49 -27.84
C VAL A 735 42.06 -0.79 -27.62
N GLU A 736 42.93 -1.34 -26.78
CA GLU A 736 44.28 -0.81 -26.58
C GLU A 736 45.16 -1.02 -27.83
N ARG A 737 45.14 -2.23 -28.42
CA ARG A 737 45.90 -2.55 -29.63
C ARG A 737 45.49 -1.68 -30.83
N ASN A 738 44.19 -1.46 -31.01
CA ASN A 738 43.65 -0.62 -32.08
C ASN A 738 43.68 0.89 -31.73
N LYS A 739 44.21 1.25 -30.55
CA LYS A 739 44.30 2.65 -30.07
C LYS A 739 42.94 3.38 -30.02
N VAL A 740 41.86 2.63 -29.75
CA VAL A 740 40.52 3.20 -29.55
C VAL A 740 40.47 4.04 -28.27
N PHE A 741 41.18 3.59 -27.23
CA PHE A 741 41.35 4.30 -25.96
C PHE A 741 42.82 4.34 -25.55
N ALA A 742 43.22 5.39 -24.84
CA ALA A 742 44.51 5.41 -24.16
C ALA A 742 44.48 4.51 -22.91
N THR A 743 45.62 3.92 -22.55
CA THR A 743 45.75 3.05 -21.37
C THR A 743 45.27 3.75 -20.08
N SER A 744 45.45 5.07 -19.95
CA SER A 744 44.95 5.86 -18.82
C SER A 744 43.43 5.88 -18.72
N ASP A 745 42.74 5.94 -19.86
CA ASP A 745 41.27 6.01 -19.92
C ASP A 745 40.65 4.64 -19.65
N ILE A 746 41.30 3.57 -20.16
CA ILE A 746 40.96 2.18 -19.85
C ILE A 746 41.07 1.94 -18.34
N LEU A 747 42.18 2.37 -17.72
CA LEU A 747 42.37 2.26 -16.28
C LEU A 747 41.33 3.05 -15.49
N ALA A 748 41.00 4.27 -15.92
CA ALA A 748 39.98 5.08 -15.27
C ALA A 748 38.59 4.42 -15.34
N ALA A 749 38.21 3.88 -16.49
CA ALA A 749 36.94 3.19 -16.69
C ALA A 749 36.85 1.90 -15.85
N LEU A 750 37.91 1.09 -15.81
CA LEU A 750 37.94 -0.13 -15.00
C LEU A 750 37.92 0.16 -13.50
N LYS A 751 38.58 1.22 -13.03
CA LYS A 751 38.57 1.63 -11.61
C LYS A 751 37.26 2.27 -11.16
N GLY A 752 36.61 3.01 -12.05
CA GLY A 752 35.34 3.69 -11.80
C GLY A 752 34.11 2.81 -12.02
N ASN A 753 34.31 1.55 -12.39
CA ASN A 753 33.27 0.61 -12.76
C ASN A 753 32.28 0.35 -11.60
N LYS A 754 30.98 0.40 -11.93
CA LYS A 754 29.88 -0.08 -11.07
C LYS A 754 29.27 -1.40 -11.56
N ASP A 755 29.35 -1.68 -12.86
CA ASP A 755 28.95 -2.93 -13.51
C ASP A 755 29.97 -3.39 -14.58
N LEU A 756 30.44 -4.64 -14.47
CA LEU A 756 31.39 -5.26 -15.39
C LEU A 756 30.78 -5.54 -16.77
N GLU A 757 29.49 -5.88 -16.86
CA GLU A 757 28.81 -6.16 -18.11
C GLU A 757 28.59 -4.87 -18.92
N GLU A 758 28.22 -3.77 -18.25
CA GLU A 758 28.11 -2.44 -18.87
C GLU A 758 29.47 -1.96 -19.40
N THR A 759 30.53 -2.14 -18.61
CA THR A 759 31.89 -1.74 -19.00
C THR A 759 32.39 -2.55 -20.20
N TYR A 760 32.09 -3.85 -20.25
CA TYR A 760 32.36 -4.68 -21.43
C TYR A 760 31.63 -4.15 -22.66
N GLN A 761 30.33 -3.89 -22.58
CA GLN A 761 29.53 -3.38 -23.70
C GLN A 761 30.02 -2.02 -24.20
N ASN A 762 30.48 -1.15 -23.30
CA ASN A 762 31.03 0.16 -23.67
C ASN A 762 32.32 0.04 -24.49
N PHE A 763 33.23 -0.86 -24.10
CA PHE A 763 34.44 -1.11 -24.88
C PHE A 763 34.15 -1.81 -26.20
N ASP A 764 33.26 -2.82 -26.19
CA ASP A 764 32.94 -3.63 -27.37
C ASP A 764 32.21 -2.81 -28.45
N SER A 765 31.22 -1.99 -28.05
CA SER A 765 30.55 -1.07 -28.96
C SER A 765 31.47 0.00 -29.55
N SER A 766 32.41 0.51 -28.75
CA SER A 766 33.40 1.47 -29.22
C SER A 766 34.40 0.83 -30.18
N LEU A 767 34.77 -0.43 -29.95
CA LEU A 767 35.63 -1.20 -30.85
C LEU A 767 34.92 -1.47 -32.19
N GLU A 768 33.66 -1.92 -32.17
CA GLU A 768 32.85 -2.14 -33.38
C GLU A 768 32.76 -0.85 -34.19
N ARG A 769 32.41 0.28 -33.54
CA ARG A 769 32.36 1.59 -34.20
C ARG A 769 33.69 1.95 -34.86
N HIS A 770 34.79 1.82 -34.14
CA HIS A 770 36.12 2.14 -34.66
C HIS A 770 36.51 1.28 -35.87
N GLN A 771 36.15 -0.01 -35.86
CA GLN A 771 36.39 -0.90 -37.00
C GLN A 771 35.58 -0.49 -38.23
N LEU A 772 34.30 -0.18 -38.06
CA LEU A 772 33.43 0.33 -39.13
C LEU A 772 33.96 1.66 -39.71
N GLU A 773 34.35 2.58 -38.84
CA GLU A 773 34.94 3.87 -39.22
C GLU A 773 36.24 3.70 -39.99
N THR A 774 37.13 2.81 -39.52
CA THR A 774 38.42 2.55 -40.17
C THR A 774 38.22 1.96 -41.57
N GLN A 775 37.34 0.96 -41.71
CA GLN A 775 37.04 0.36 -43.02
C GLN A 775 36.39 1.38 -43.96
N HIS A 776 35.43 2.16 -43.46
CA HIS A 776 34.78 3.19 -44.28
C HIS A 776 35.77 4.28 -44.70
N GLN A 777 36.67 4.71 -43.82
CA GLN A 777 37.69 5.71 -44.12
C GLN A 777 38.65 5.21 -45.21
N GLN A 778 39.04 3.95 -45.19
CA GLN A 778 39.87 3.37 -46.25
C GLN A 778 39.17 3.42 -47.61
N ILE A 779 37.88 3.08 -47.67
CA ILE A 779 37.10 3.14 -48.92
C ILE A 779 36.92 4.60 -49.38
N ARG A 780 36.69 5.55 -48.46
CA ARG A 780 36.65 6.98 -48.77
C ARG A 780 37.96 7.48 -49.37
N GLN A 781 39.10 7.00 -48.85
CA GLN A 781 40.41 7.36 -49.40
C GLN A 781 40.58 6.84 -50.82
N ASP A 782 40.08 5.64 -51.14
CA ASP A 782 40.09 5.10 -52.50
C ASP A 782 39.27 6.00 -53.45
N LYS A 783 38.10 6.51 -53.03
CA LYS A 783 37.30 7.47 -53.81
C LYS A 783 38.04 8.78 -54.06
N VAL A 784 38.72 9.33 -53.04
CA VAL A 784 39.53 10.55 -53.19
C VAL A 784 40.66 10.35 -54.19
N ASN A 785 41.34 9.19 -54.11
CA ASN A 785 42.51 8.84 -54.91
C ASN A 785 42.20 8.44 -56.36
N ALA A 786 40.94 8.10 -56.69
CA ALA A 786 40.55 7.69 -58.04
C ALA A 786 40.86 8.77 -59.08
N LYS A 787 41.49 8.34 -60.18
CA LYS A 787 41.92 9.18 -61.32
C LYS A 787 41.15 8.89 -62.60
N THR A 788 40.43 7.77 -62.65
CA THR A 788 39.55 7.40 -63.78
C THR A 788 38.12 7.18 -63.29
N THR A 789 37.15 7.31 -64.20
CA THR A 789 35.74 7.04 -63.95
C THR A 789 35.52 5.61 -63.46
N ASP A 790 36.19 4.63 -64.05
CA ASP A 790 36.15 3.23 -63.61
C ASP A 790 36.69 3.01 -62.19
N GLU A 791 37.83 3.61 -61.83
CA GLU A 791 38.38 3.56 -60.47
C GLU A 791 37.39 4.14 -59.45
N MET A 792 36.75 5.26 -59.80
CA MET A 792 35.73 5.90 -58.98
C MET A 792 34.49 5.03 -58.81
N LEU A 793 33.92 4.51 -59.91
CA LEU A 793 32.73 3.67 -59.89
C LEU A 793 32.97 2.36 -59.13
N ASN A 794 34.18 1.80 -59.22
CA ASN A 794 34.58 0.63 -58.44
C ASN A 794 34.73 0.95 -56.95
N ALA A 795 35.25 2.12 -56.58
CA ALA A 795 35.30 2.58 -55.19
C ALA A 795 33.89 2.83 -54.61
N ILE A 796 32.98 3.43 -55.38
CA ILE A 796 31.56 3.60 -55.02
C ILE A 796 30.88 2.23 -54.87
N THR A 797 31.14 1.28 -55.77
CA THR A 797 30.59 -0.08 -55.69
C THR A 797 31.06 -0.78 -54.42
N ARG A 798 32.36 -0.70 -54.09
CA ARG A 798 32.91 -1.29 -52.85
C ARG A 798 32.34 -0.64 -51.58
N GLU A 799 32.14 0.68 -51.58
CA GLU A 799 31.48 1.38 -50.47
C GLU A 799 30.06 0.86 -50.25
N HIS A 800 29.36 0.63 -51.35
CA HIS A 800 28.00 0.13 -51.34
C HIS A 800 27.89 -1.32 -50.86
N GLU A 801 28.76 -2.21 -51.37
CA GLU A 801 28.85 -3.61 -50.95
C GLU A 801 29.23 -3.71 -49.47
N PHE A 802 30.15 -2.86 -49.01
CA PHE A 802 30.49 -2.75 -47.59
C PHE A 802 29.25 -2.40 -46.76
N PHE A 803 28.52 -1.33 -47.09
CA PHE A 803 27.32 -0.95 -46.33
C PHE A 803 26.23 -2.01 -46.37
N LYS A 804 25.99 -2.64 -47.52
CA LYS A 804 25.05 -3.76 -47.62
C LYS A 804 25.45 -4.92 -46.71
N SER A 805 26.75 -5.23 -46.61
CA SER A 805 27.23 -6.31 -45.74
C SER A 805 26.96 -6.05 -44.25
N LEU A 806 26.63 -4.82 -43.86
CA LEU A 806 26.30 -4.47 -42.48
C LEU A 806 24.85 -4.81 -42.10
N ASP A 807 23.99 -5.12 -43.08
CA ASP A 807 22.59 -5.45 -42.80
C ASP A 807 22.49 -6.69 -41.90
N GLY A 808 21.74 -6.56 -40.81
CA GLY A 808 21.63 -7.60 -39.77
C GLY A 808 22.91 -7.91 -38.97
N ASN A 809 24.07 -7.34 -39.34
CA ASN A 809 25.38 -7.69 -38.78
C ASN A 809 25.94 -6.66 -37.79
N ILE A 810 25.31 -5.49 -37.64
CA ILE A 810 25.68 -4.50 -36.60
C ILE A 810 25.11 -4.96 -35.25
N GLN A 811 25.98 -5.26 -34.30
CA GLN A 811 25.62 -5.71 -32.96
C GLN A 811 25.09 -4.55 -32.10
N TYR A 812 25.79 -3.41 -32.10
CA TYR A 812 25.44 -2.26 -31.26
C TYR A 812 24.78 -1.16 -32.07
N ARG A 813 23.46 -1.31 -32.28
CA ARG A 813 22.69 -0.41 -33.16
C ARG A 813 22.72 1.05 -32.73
N GLN A 814 22.38 1.33 -31.46
CA GLN A 814 22.27 2.69 -30.91
C GLN A 814 23.55 3.53 -31.07
N THR A 815 24.70 2.88 -31.02
CA THR A 815 26.01 3.53 -31.12
C THR A 815 26.46 3.75 -32.56
N ASN A 816 25.81 3.10 -33.51
CA ASN A 816 26.20 2.97 -34.92
C ASN A 816 25.06 3.34 -35.89
N ASP A 817 24.11 4.18 -35.45
CA ASP A 817 22.92 4.59 -36.23
C ASP A 817 23.25 5.13 -37.63
N GLN A 818 24.39 5.81 -37.80
CA GLN A 818 24.82 6.30 -39.13
C GLN A 818 25.03 5.15 -40.13
N TYR A 819 25.63 4.04 -39.67
CA TYR A 819 25.95 2.89 -40.52
C TYR A 819 24.71 2.06 -40.82
N ILE A 820 23.73 2.06 -39.92
CA ILE A 820 22.40 1.49 -40.19
C ILE A 820 21.73 2.27 -41.32
N ASN A 821 21.75 3.61 -41.25
CA ASN A 821 21.17 4.45 -42.30
C ASN A 821 21.89 4.24 -43.65
N TYR A 822 23.23 4.13 -43.64
CA TYR A 822 23.99 3.82 -44.84
C TYR A 822 23.67 2.42 -45.41
N SER A 823 23.51 1.41 -44.56
CA SER A 823 23.08 0.06 -44.96
C SER A 823 21.69 0.09 -45.60
N GLN A 824 20.74 0.82 -45.00
CA GLN A 824 19.38 0.92 -45.54
C GLN A 824 19.35 1.63 -46.90
N GLN A 825 20.06 2.75 -47.03
CA GLN A 825 20.22 3.44 -48.33
C GLN A 825 20.89 2.52 -49.35
N ALA A 826 21.83 1.67 -48.91
CA ALA A 826 22.48 0.74 -49.82
C ALA A 826 21.46 -0.26 -50.42
N ILE A 827 20.62 -0.85 -49.57
CA ILE A 827 19.55 -1.76 -49.99
C ILE A 827 18.58 -1.08 -50.97
N GLU A 828 18.15 0.15 -50.70
CA GLU A 828 17.24 0.91 -51.58
C GLU A 828 17.83 1.18 -52.97
N HIS A 829 19.13 1.46 -53.06
CA HIS A 829 19.78 1.63 -54.36
C HIS A 829 19.90 0.30 -55.13
N GLU A 830 20.07 -0.84 -54.44
CA GLU A 830 20.07 -2.16 -55.08
C GLU A 830 18.69 -2.48 -55.66
N GLU A 831 17.62 -2.30 -54.88
CA GLU A 831 16.24 -2.51 -55.33
C GLU A 831 15.88 -1.66 -56.56
N SER A 832 16.39 -0.42 -56.61
CA SER A 832 16.16 0.49 -57.74
C SER A 832 17.14 0.28 -58.92
N ALA A 833 18.06 -0.68 -58.81
CA ALA A 833 19.15 -0.94 -59.75
C ALA A 833 19.96 0.33 -60.08
N LEU A 834 20.17 1.21 -59.09
CA LEU A 834 20.78 2.52 -59.29
C LEU A 834 22.25 2.43 -59.70
N LEU A 835 23.05 1.54 -59.09
CA LEU A 835 24.47 1.41 -59.41
C LEU A 835 24.70 0.95 -60.86
N PRO A 836 24.03 -0.10 -61.38
CA PRO A 836 24.08 -0.42 -62.81
C PRO A 836 23.68 0.76 -63.70
N LYS A 837 22.56 1.42 -63.43
CA LYS A 837 22.09 2.59 -64.19
C LYS A 837 23.09 3.74 -64.17
N LEU A 838 23.75 3.97 -63.03
CA LEU A 838 24.80 4.99 -62.92
C LEU A 838 26.02 4.63 -63.76
N LYS A 839 26.48 3.37 -63.72
CA LYS A 839 27.58 2.91 -64.56
C LYS A 839 27.26 3.09 -66.04
N ASP A 840 26.06 2.68 -66.45
CA ASP A 840 25.62 2.79 -67.84
C ASP A 840 25.55 4.25 -68.30
N VAL A 841 24.95 5.14 -67.51
CA VAL A 841 24.83 6.56 -67.90
C VAL A 841 26.17 7.28 -67.87
N VAL A 842 27.07 6.96 -66.94
CA VAL A 842 28.43 7.54 -66.92
C VAL A 842 29.20 7.09 -68.16
N ALA A 843 29.13 5.81 -68.54
CA ALA A 843 29.79 5.31 -69.74
C ALA A 843 29.27 6.01 -71.01
N VAL A 844 27.97 6.22 -71.10
CA VAL A 844 27.33 6.90 -72.25
C VAL A 844 27.67 8.39 -72.27
N VAL A 845 27.64 9.09 -71.13
CA VAL A 845 28.02 10.51 -71.01
C VAL A 845 29.49 10.74 -71.37
N GLU A 846 30.39 9.84 -70.95
CA GLU A 846 31.80 9.90 -71.28
C GLU A 846 32.07 9.54 -72.75
N GLN A 847 31.44 8.48 -73.27
CA GLN A 847 31.61 8.03 -74.66
C GLN A 847 31.13 9.08 -75.69
N HIS A 848 30.03 9.78 -75.40
CA HIS A 848 29.49 10.83 -76.26
C HIS A 848 30.07 12.21 -75.97
N GLU A 849 31.12 12.30 -75.14
CA GLU A 849 31.80 13.55 -74.77
C GLU A 849 30.85 14.64 -74.22
N VAL A 850 29.76 14.22 -73.56
CA VAL A 850 28.77 15.14 -72.97
C VAL A 850 29.38 15.88 -71.78
N LEU A 851 30.26 15.21 -71.03
CA LEU A 851 31.07 15.79 -69.96
C LEU A 851 32.50 15.27 -70.07
N SER A 852 33.48 16.05 -69.62
CA SER A 852 34.86 15.57 -69.55
C SER A 852 35.03 14.57 -68.40
N THR A 853 36.00 13.66 -68.50
CA THR A 853 36.37 12.72 -67.41
C THR A 853 36.61 13.46 -66.09
N GLN A 854 37.20 14.66 -66.13
CA GLN A 854 37.45 15.47 -64.93
C GLN A 854 36.14 15.98 -64.29
N ASP A 855 35.19 16.46 -65.09
CA ASP A 855 33.90 16.94 -64.60
C ASP A 855 33.07 15.80 -63.98
N ILE A 856 33.07 14.62 -64.63
CA ILE A 856 32.41 13.41 -64.11
C ILE A 856 33.03 13.02 -62.76
N LEU A 857 34.36 13.04 -62.65
CA LEU A 857 35.07 12.73 -61.40
C LEU A 857 34.77 13.75 -60.29
N GLU A 858 34.73 15.04 -60.60
CA GLU A 858 34.38 16.09 -59.63
C GLU A 858 32.94 15.94 -59.13
N GLU A 859 32.00 15.65 -60.05
CA GLU A 859 30.60 15.44 -59.70
C GLU A 859 30.40 14.17 -58.84
N LEU A 860 31.08 13.08 -59.18
CA LEU A 860 31.05 11.85 -58.37
C LEU A 860 31.74 12.00 -57.01
N LYS A 861 32.86 12.74 -56.92
CA LYS A 861 33.58 13.03 -55.66
C LYS A 861 32.76 13.91 -54.71
N SER A 862 32.05 14.88 -55.27
CA SER A 862 31.22 15.83 -54.51
C SER A 862 29.80 15.33 -54.23
N SER A 863 29.43 14.17 -54.77
CA SER A 863 28.11 13.58 -54.63
C SER A 863 27.76 13.25 -53.17
N LYS A 864 26.66 13.85 -52.69
CA LYS A 864 26.01 13.50 -51.42
C LYS A 864 24.81 12.57 -51.61
N ASP A 865 24.30 12.48 -52.83
CA ASP A 865 23.13 11.71 -53.22
C ASP A 865 23.39 11.13 -54.62
N LEU A 866 23.54 9.82 -54.68
CA LEU A 866 23.89 9.10 -55.88
C LEU A 866 22.71 9.05 -56.88
N ALA A 867 21.47 9.04 -56.39
CA ALA A 867 20.27 9.04 -57.23
C ALA A 867 20.08 10.41 -57.91
N ALA A 868 20.30 11.49 -57.17
CA ALA A 868 20.30 12.83 -57.75
C ALA A 868 21.43 13.00 -58.78
N THR A 869 22.59 12.39 -58.53
CA THR A 869 23.74 12.42 -59.44
C THR A 869 23.47 11.64 -60.73
N TYR A 870 22.92 10.44 -60.63
CA TYR A 870 22.41 9.69 -61.77
C TYR A 870 21.43 10.53 -62.62
N LYS A 871 20.42 11.14 -61.99
CA LYS A 871 19.43 11.97 -62.71
C LYS A 871 20.07 13.14 -63.43
N ARG A 872 21.12 13.75 -62.85
CA ARG A 872 21.84 14.85 -63.51
C ARG A 872 22.57 14.36 -64.76
N PHE A 873 23.33 13.27 -64.68
CA PHE A 873 23.96 12.67 -65.86
C PHE A 873 22.96 12.26 -66.93
N ASP A 874 21.87 11.57 -66.55
CA ASP A 874 20.82 11.14 -67.48
C ASP A 874 20.11 12.34 -68.14
N SER A 875 19.86 13.41 -67.38
CA SER A 875 19.27 14.65 -67.92
C SER A 875 20.22 15.43 -68.84
N ASN A 876 21.53 15.43 -68.54
CA ASN A 876 22.53 16.05 -69.41
C ASN A 876 22.67 15.27 -70.72
N PHE A 877 22.62 13.93 -70.65
CA PHE A 877 22.63 13.09 -71.83
C PHE A 877 21.38 13.27 -72.69
N GLU A 878 20.17 13.26 -72.10
CA GLU A 878 18.93 13.54 -72.83
C GLU A 878 18.99 14.91 -73.52
N ARG A 879 19.46 15.94 -72.80
CA ARG A 879 19.65 17.28 -73.38
C ARG A 879 20.61 17.25 -74.56
N HIS A 880 21.77 16.62 -74.41
CA HIS A 880 22.77 16.54 -75.47
C HIS A 880 22.23 15.81 -76.72
N GLN A 881 21.47 14.72 -76.55
CA GLN A 881 20.84 14.03 -77.67
C GLN A 881 19.86 14.92 -78.42
N LEU A 882 19.02 15.66 -77.69
CA LEU A 882 18.04 16.58 -78.28
C LEU A 882 18.70 17.77 -78.96
N GLU A 883 19.71 18.38 -78.32
CA GLU A 883 20.48 19.49 -78.89
C GLU A 883 21.23 19.05 -80.16
N THR A 884 21.81 17.85 -80.16
CA THR A 884 22.48 17.28 -81.34
C THR A 884 21.50 17.08 -82.49
N GLN A 885 20.33 16.46 -82.23
CA GLN A 885 19.31 16.27 -83.26
C GLN A 885 18.75 17.59 -83.77
N HIS A 886 18.51 18.56 -82.89
CA HIS A 886 18.06 19.90 -83.28
C HIS A 886 19.11 20.65 -84.09
N GLN A 887 20.39 20.54 -83.73
CA GLN A 887 21.51 21.16 -84.45
C GLN A 887 21.66 20.59 -85.86
N VAL A 888 21.49 19.27 -86.04
CA VAL A 888 21.46 18.66 -87.38
C VAL A 888 20.35 19.28 -88.24
N ILE A 889 19.15 19.44 -87.67
CA ILE A 889 18.02 20.08 -88.37
C ILE A 889 18.32 21.56 -88.69
N GLN A 890 18.95 22.31 -87.77
CA GLN A 890 19.38 23.69 -88.07
C GLN A 890 20.43 23.74 -89.18
N GLN A 891 21.39 22.81 -89.19
CA GLN A 891 22.40 22.76 -90.24
C GLN A 891 21.79 22.39 -91.60
N GLU A 892 20.80 21.49 -91.62
CA GLU A 892 20.01 21.19 -92.83
C GLU A 892 19.26 22.44 -93.34
N LYS A 893 18.74 23.29 -92.44
CA LYS A 893 18.12 24.58 -92.79
C LYS A 893 19.13 25.54 -93.41
N GLU A 894 20.29 25.71 -92.79
CA GLU A 894 21.36 26.58 -93.30
C GLU A 894 21.86 26.14 -94.69
N ASN A 895 21.84 24.84 -94.97
CA ASN A 895 22.32 24.26 -96.23
C ASN A 895 21.23 24.19 -97.33
N ALA A 896 19.97 24.52 -97.04
CA ALA A 896 18.90 24.47 -98.03
C ALA A 896 19.09 25.55 -99.11
N ASN A 897 19.13 25.15 -100.38
CA ASN A 897 19.40 26.06 -101.51
C ASN A 897 18.13 26.45 -102.27
N THR A 898 17.03 25.74 -102.03
CA THR A 898 15.72 26.02 -102.63
C THR A 898 14.64 26.18 -101.57
N THR A 899 13.58 26.92 -101.90
CA THR A 899 12.49 27.13 -100.96
C THR A 899 11.75 25.84 -100.61
N ASP A 900 11.66 24.89 -101.54
CA ASP A 900 10.98 23.61 -101.31
C ASP A 900 11.80 22.67 -100.40
N GLU A 901 13.13 22.67 -100.53
CA GLU A 901 14.03 22.01 -99.58
C GLU A 901 13.86 22.62 -98.18
N MET A 902 13.83 23.94 -98.06
CA MET A 902 13.66 24.64 -96.78
C MET A 902 12.30 24.32 -96.12
N LEU A 903 11.21 24.28 -96.89
CA LEU A 903 9.89 23.87 -96.40
C LEU A 903 9.89 22.40 -95.93
N THR A 904 10.65 21.52 -96.59
CA THR A 904 10.80 20.12 -96.17
C THR A 904 11.55 20.02 -94.84
N VAL A 905 12.62 20.79 -94.65
CA VAL A 905 13.35 20.80 -93.36
C VAL A 905 12.51 21.43 -92.24
N ILE A 906 11.74 22.48 -92.51
CA ILE A 906 10.78 23.07 -91.55
C ILE A 906 9.71 22.05 -91.13
N SER A 907 9.21 21.26 -92.09
CA SER A 907 8.27 20.16 -91.83
C SER A 907 8.86 19.13 -90.86
N ARG A 908 10.12 18.73 -91.09
CA ARG A 908 10.86 17.79 -90.22
C ARG A 908 11.17 18.37 -88.85
N GLU A 909 11.49 19.66 -88.75
CA GLU A 909 11.67 20.36 -87.46
C GLU A 909 10.37 20.37 -86.65
N HIS A 910 9.23 20.64 -87.29
CA HIS A 910 7.92 20.60 -86.67
C HIS A 910 7.57 19.20 -86.15
N GLU A 911 7.83 18.16 -86.95
CA GLU A 911 7.69 16.76 -86.52
C GLU A 911 8.60 16.42 -85.34
N PHE A 912 9.85 16.86 -85.38
CA PHE A 912 10.80 16.67 -84.29
C PHE A 912 10.25 17.27 -82.99
N PHE A 913 9.88 18.55 -82.96
CA PHE A 913 9.32 19.17 -81.75
C PHE A 913 8.00 18.54 -81.30
N LYS A 914 7.13 18.16 -82.24
CA LYS A 914 5.87 17.46 -81.95
C LYS A 914 6.13 16.08 -81.32
N SER A 915 7.17 15.36 -81.78
CA SER A 915 7.55 14.06 -81.23
C SER A 915 8.02 14.13 -79.77
N LEU A 916 8.47 15.31 -79.32
CA LEU A 916 8.92 15.53 -77.95
C LEU A 916 7.76 15.84 -76.97
N ASP A 917 6.55 16.16 -77.46
CA ASP A 917 5.40 16.45 -76.59
C ASP A 917 5.06 15.23 -75.72
N GLY A 918 5.07 15.41 -74.39
CA GLY A 918 4.81 14.34 -73.42
C GLY A 918 5.88 13.24 -73.33
N ASN A 919 6.96 13.31 -74.11
CA ASN A 919 8.00 12.27 -74.17
C ASN A 919 9.34 12.67 -73.54
N LEU A 920 9.49 13.92 -73.08
CA LEU A 920 10.66 14.38 -72.34
C LEU A 920 10.68 13.81 -70.91
N LYS A 921 11.75 13.12 -70.52
CA LYS A 921 11.89 12.60 -69.16
C LYS A 921 12.14 13.72 -68.15
N TYR A 922 12.84 14.78 -68.55
CA TYR A 922 13.26 15.88 -67.67
C TYR A 922 12.75 17.24 -68.13
N ALA A 923 11.45 17.35 -68.44
CA ALA A 923 10.85 18.56 -69.00
C ALA A 923 11.15 19.85 -68.20
N GLU A 924 11.26 19.79 -66.87
CA GLU A 924 11.57 20.96 -66.03
C GLU A 924 12.99 21.54 -66.22
N LYS A 925 13.89 20.83 -66.91
CA LYS A 925 15.29 21.21 -67.09
C LYS A 925 15.57 21.98 -68.39
N TYR A 926 14.56 22.17 -69.23
CA TYR A 926 14.67 22.85 -70.52
C TYR A 926 14.21 24.30 -70.44
N ASN A 927 14.77 25.16 -71.29
CA ASN A 927 14.42 26.58 -71.31
C ASN A 927 13.00 26.81 -71.88
N ASN A 928 12.41 27.96 -71.57
CA ASN A 928 11.07 28.31 -72.03
C ASN A 928 10.95 28.38 -73.56
N SER A 929 12.06 28.60 -74.27
CA SER A 929 12.05 28.71 -75.73
C SER A 929 11.79 27.36 -76.41
N ILE A 930 12.45 26.28 -75.97
CA ILE A 930 12.24 24.93 -76.49
C ILE A 930 10.87 24.41 -76.09
N LEU A 931 10.46 24.63 -74.83
CA LEU A 931 9.12 24.25 -74.36
C LEU A 931 8.01 25.00 -75.12
N SER A 932 8.25 26.27 -75.49
CA SER A 932 7.34 27.02 -76.36
C SER A 932 7.30 26.45 -77.78
N ALA A 933 8.42 26.03 -78.36
CA ALA A 933 8.45 25.43 -79.69
C ALA A 933 7.67 24.10 -79.74
N ILE A 934 7.81 23.26 -78.71
CA ILE A 934 7.03 22.01 -78.54
C ILE A 934 5.53 22.32 -78.42
N SER A 935 5.18 23.30 -77.57
CA SER A 935 3.78 23.73 -77.41
C SER A 935 3.19 24.29 -78.70
N ASN A 936 3.94 25.07 -79.47
CA ASN A 936 3.50 25.60 -80.76
C ASN A 936 3.27 24.46 -81.76
N ALA A 937 4.21 23.52 -81.85
CA ALA A 937 4.14 22.36 -82.76
C ALA A 937 2.90 21.48 -82.51
N LYS A 938 2.41 21.43 -81.27
CA LYS A 938 1.17 20.74 -80.89
C LYS A 938 -0.10 21.40 -81.44
N THR A 939 -0.15 22.73 -81.44
CA THR A 939 -1.38 23.48 -81.70
C THR A 939 -1.78 23.55 -83.18
N ILE A 940 -0.85 23.25 -84.08
CA ILE A 940 -1.05 23.43 -85.53
C ILE A 940 -0.80 22.10 -86.25
N GLU A 941 -1.75 21.70 -87.09
CA GLU A 941 -1.56 20.55 -87.97
C GLU A 941 -0.49 20.87 -89.03
N GLN A 942 0.51 19.99 -89.13
CA GLN A 942 1.67 20.14 -90.00
C GLN A 942 1.28 20.39 -91.46
N ASP A 943 0.33 19.62 -91.98
CA ASP A 943 -0.17 19.78 -93.35
C ASP A 943 -0.78 21.17 -93.56
N THR A 944 -1.47 21.70 -92.55
CA THR A 944 -2.03 23.06 -92.59
C THR A 944 -0.93 24.12 -92.51
N LEU A 945 0.08 23.94 -91.66
CA LEU A 945 1.23 24.83 -91.54
C LEU A 945 2.00 24.92 -92.87
N ILE A 946 2.40 23.78 -93.42
CA ILE A 946 3.19 23.70 -94.65
C ILE A 946 2.39 24.18 -95.86
N THR A 947 1.11 23.81 -95.98
CA THR A 947 0.24 24.30 -97.06
C THR A 947 0.09 25.82 -97.02
N ASN A 948 -0.12 26.40 -95.84
CA ASN A 948 -0.21 27.85 -95.69
C ASN A 948 1.11 28.55 -96.04
N MET A 949 2.25 28.02 -95.56
CA MET A 949 3.58 28.56 -95.89
C MET A 949 3.84 28.47 -97.39
N HIS A 950 3.54 27.33 -98.02
CA HIS A 950 3.70 27.12 -99.46
C HIS A 950 2.84 28.10 -100.27
N ASN A 951 1.54 28.24 -99.94
CA ASN A 951 0.64 29.18 -100.61
C ASN A 951 1.13 30.63 -100.51
N MET A 952 1.63 31.04 -99.33
CA MET A 952 2.21 32.37 -99.13
C MET A 952 3.51 32.57 -99.90
N VAL A 953 4.39 31.56 -99.95
CA VAL A 953 5.62 31.59 -100.75
C VAL A 953 5.29 31.75 -102.24
N VAL A 954 4.37 30.93 -102.75
CA VAL A 954 3.91 31.00 -104.15
C VAL A 954 3.33 32.39 -104.45
N TYR A 955 2.52 32.93 -103.56
CA TYR A 955 1.98 34.29 -103.69
C TYR A 955 3.09 35.36 -103.70
N ALA A 956 4.02 35.29 -102.75
CA ALA A 956 5.14 36.24 -102.65
C ALA A 956 6.02 36.25 -103.90
N LYS A 957 6.33 35.07 -104.46
CA LYS A 957 7.08 34.94 -105.71
C LYS A 957 6.29 35.47 -106.91
N LYS A 958 5.02 35.07 -107.04
CA LYS A 958 4.14 35.47 -108.16
C LYS A 958 3.99 36.99 -108.27
N HIS A 959 3.91 37.68 -107.15
CA HIS A 959 3.72 39.13 -107.08
C HIS A 959 5.03 39.92 -106.93
N GLY A 960 6.19 39.25 -106.98
CA GLY A 960 7.50 39.91 -106.89
C GLY A 960 7.79 40.56 -105.53
N ILE A 961 7.14 40.10 -104.46
CA ILE A 961 7.24 40.66 -103.10
C ILE A 961 8.59 40.28 -102.47
N LEU A 962 9.02 39.04 -102.69
CA LEU A 962 10.28 38.50 -102.19
C LEU A 962 10.89 37.60 -103.27
N ASN A 963 12.22 37.67 -103.42
CA ASN A 963 12.98 36.71 -104.23
C ASN A 963 13.37 35.46 -103.43
N ASP A 964 13.86 34.43 -104.11
CA ASP A 964 14.19 33.14 -103.49
C ASP A 964 15.20 33.26 -102.33
N GLN A 965 16.20 34.12 -102.45
CA GLN A 965 17.21 34.34 -101.41
C GLN A 965 16.64 35.08 -100.19
N GLU A 966 15.75 36.05 -100.42
CA GLU A 966 15.05 36.77 -99.34
C GLU A 966 14.08 35.88 -98.58
N ILE A 967 13.45 34.93 -99.27
CA ILE A 967 12.58 33.93 -98.67
C ILE A 967 13.39 32.94 -97.81
N LEU A 968 14.51 32.42 -98.33
CA LEU A 968 15.42 31.55 -97.58
C LEU A 968 15.97 32.23 -96.32
N ASN A 969 16.43 33.49 -96.43
CA ASN A 969 16.91 34.27 -95.28
C ASN A 969 15.82 34.50 -94.22
N LYS A 970 14.57 34.68 -94.62
CA LYS A 970 13.43 34.82 -93.68
C LYS A 970 13.10 33.49 -92.99
N PHE A 971 13.32 32.36 -93.65
CA PHE A 971 13.11 31.01 -93.09
C PHE A 971 14.22 30.54 -92.14
N ASN A 972 15.41 31.13 -92.20
CA ASN A 972 16.55 30.82 -91.30
C ASN A 972 16.37 31.27 -89.84
N SER A 973 15.15 31.56 -89.38
CA SER A 973 14.86 31.82 -87.96
C SER A 973 14.48 30.52 -87.24
N SER A 974 14.77 30.44 -85.93
CA SER A 974 14.63 29.24 -85.13
C SER A 974 13.19 28.83 -84.79
N ASP A 975 12.18 29.66 -85.11
CA ASP A 975 10.76 29.35 -84.82
C ASP A 975 9.92 29.47 -86.10
N SER A 976 9.52 28.31 -86.61
CA SER A 976 8.69 28.14 -87.81
C SER A 976 7.35 28.89 -87.72
N GLN A 977 6.80 29.08 -86.51
CA GLN A 977 5.58 29.87 -86.32
C GLN A 977 5.84 31.37 -86.44
N ASN A 978 6.96 31.85 -85.91
CA ASN A 978 7.36 33.24 -86.11
C ASN A 978 7.64 33.52 -87.59
N VAL A 979 8.21 32.56 -88.32
CA VAL A 979 8.39 32.74 -89.76
C VAL A 979 7.06 32.77 -90.50
N LEU A 980 6.13 31.84 -90.20
CA LEU A 980 4.77 31.88 -90.76
C LEU A 980 4.10 33.23 -90.48
N ASN A 981 4.12 33.71 -89.24
CA ASN A 981 3.50 34.98 -88.85
C ASN A 981 4.11 36.17 -89.61
N ASN A 982 5.44 36.20 -89.75
CA ASN A 982 6.14 37.27 -90.45
C ASN A 982 5.87 37.26 -91.96
N LEU A 983 5.85 36.07 -92.58
CA LEU A 983 5.54 35.92 -94.00
C LEU A 983 4.05 36.24 -94.26
N SER A 984 3.16 35.71 -93.42
CA SER A 984 1.73 36.02 -93.45
C SER A 984 1.48 37.51 -93.37
N LYS A 985 2.08 38.21 -92.40
CA LYS A 985 1.96 39.68 -92.27
C LYS A 985 2.47 40.42 -93.51
N THR A 986 3.60 39.97 -94.08
CA THR A 986 4.17 40.58 -95.29
C THR A 986 3.23 40.41 -96.49
N CYS A 987 2.74 39.20 -96.73
CA CYS A 987 1.83 38.90 -97.83
C CYS A 987 0.45 39.55 -97.65
N GLN A 988 -0.09 39.57 -96.42
CA GLN A 988 -1.35 40.24 -96.09
C GLN A 988 -1.28 41.73 -96.35
N GLN A 989 -0.22 42.40 -95.86
CA GLN A 989 -0.06 43.84 -96.03
C GLN A 989 0.02 44.21 -97.53
N HIS A 990 0.84 43.49 -98.29
CA HIS A 990 0.94 43.71 -99.74
C HIS A 990 -0.40 43.52 -100.45
N TYR A 991 -1.14 42.46 -100.13
CA TYR A 991 -2.45 42.19 -100.71
C TYR A 991 -3.41 43.37 -100.47
N ILE A 992 -3.50 43.84 -99.22
CA ILE A 992 -4.37 44.95 -98.83
C ILE A 992 -3.98 46.25 -99.55
N ASP A 993 -2.70 46.59 -99.56
CA ASP A 993 -2.20 47.82 -100.19
C ASP A 993 -2.44 47.82 -101.70
N HIS A 994 -2.18 46.69 -102.36
CA HIS A 994 -2.43 46.52 -103.80
C HIS A 994 -3.91 46.73 -104.15
N HIS A 995 -4.83 46.16 -103.36
CA HIS A 995 -6.27 46.32 -103.60
C HIS A 995 -6.78 47.72 -103.24
N ASN A 996 -6.25 48.35 -102.19
CA ASN A 996 -6.59 49.74 -101.84
C ASN A 996 -6.16 50.73 -102.94
N GLU A 997 -4.98 50.54 -103.53
CA GLU A 997 -4.52 51.39 -104.63
C GLU A 997 -5.41 51.25 -105.87
N ASN A 998 -5.79 50.02 -106.22
CA ASN A 998 -6.75 49.78 -107.29
C ASN A 998 -8.12 50.42 -107.00
N ILE A 999 -8.61 50.35 -105.77
CA ILE A 999 -9.86 51.02 -105.36
C ILE A 999 -9.74 52.53 -105.51
N LYS A 1000 -8.61 53.11 -105.11
CA LYS A 1000 -8.35 54.54 -105.21
C LYS A 1000 -8.38 55.02 -106.66
N GLN A 1001 -7.68 54.33 -107.57
CA GLN A 1001 -7.73 54.63 -109.00
C GLN A 1001 -9.17 54.61 -109.54
N LEU A 1002 -9.98 53.63 -109.13
CA LEU A 1002 -11.38 53.53 -109.54
C LEU A 1002 -12.29 54.61 -108.95
N LEU A 1003 -11.93 55.21 -107.80
CA LEU A 1003 -12.66 56.34 -107.21
C LEU A 1003 -12.31 57.67 -107.89
N GLU A 1004 -11.12 57.77 -108.48
CA GLU A 1004 -10.63 58.92 -109.27
C GLU A 1004 -11.09 58.86 -110.75
N ASP A 1005 -12.15 58.11 -111.05
CA ASP A 1005 -12.70 57.85 -112.40
C ASP A 1005 -11.72 57.18 -113.39
N GLU A 1006 -10.62 56.60 -112.91
CA GLU A 1006 -9.75 55.76 -113.73
C GLU A 1006 -10.31 54.33 -113.87
N HIS A 1007 -9.55 53.46 -114.52
CA HIS A 1007 -9.93 52.08 -114.73
C HIS A 1007 -8.82 51.12 -114.31
N VAL A 1008 -9.20 50.03 -113.66
CA VAL A 1008 -8.29 48.97 -113.24
C VAL A 1008 -8.54 47.73 -114.09
N MET A 1009 -7.45 47.11 -114.51
CA MET A 1009 -7.46 45.84 -115.23
C MET A 1009 -7.22 44.69 -114.25
N VAL A 1010 -8.14 43.72 -114.21
CA VAL A 1010 -7.93 42.44 -113.51
C VAL A 1010 -7.91 41.33 -114.55
N GLY A 1011 -6.73 40.77 -114.80
CA GLY A 1011 -6.50 39.90 -115.96
C GLY A 1011 -6.84 40.66 -117.25
N THR A 1012 -7.81 40.15 -118.01
CA THR A 1012 -8.28 40.78 -119.26
C THR A 1012 -9.54 41.64 -119.08
N LYS A 1013 -10.12 41.71 -117.88
CA LYS A 1013 -11.36 42.47 -117.62
C LYS A 1013 -11.05 43.88 -117.11
N LYS A 1014 -11.71 44.87 -117.71
CA LYS A 1014 -11.65 46.29 -117.33
C LYS A 1014 -12.77 46.62 -116.34
N TYR A 1015 -12.40 47.17 -115.20
CA TYR A 1015 -13.33 47.69 -114.19
C TYR A 1015 -13.22 49.22 -114.15
N THR A 1016 -14.37 49.88 -114.08
CA THR A 1016 -14.50 51.35 -113.95
C THR A 1016 -15.37 51.73 -112.74
N CYS A 1017 -15.68 50.74 -111.89
CA CYS A 1017 -16.53 50.92 -110.72
C CYS A 1017 -15.91 50.17 -109.54
N PRO A 1018 -15.54 50.88 -108.45
CA PRO A 1018 -14.94 50.26 -107.27
C PRO A 1018 -15.78 49.11 -106.71
N LEU A 1019 -17.11 49.26 -106.67
CA LEU A 1019 -18.02 48.23 -106.13
C LEU A 1019 -18.12 46.98 -107.00
N LYS A 1020 -17.96 47.09 -108.33
CA LYS A 1020 -17.93 45.92 -109.23
C LYS A 1020 -16.59 45.21 -109.15
N TYR A 1021 -15.49 45.96 -109.02
CA TYR A 1021 -14.15 45.42 -108.80
C TYR A 1021 -14.07 44.64 -107.48
N MET A 1022 -14.49 45.25 -106.36
CA MET A 1022 -14.43 44.56 -105.07
C MET A 1022 -15.35 43.34 -104.99
N LYS A 1023 -16.54 43.38 -105.61
CA LYS A 1023 -17.39 42.18 -105.71
C LYS A 1023 -16.72 41.05 -106.48
N HIS A 1024 -15.95 41.37 -107.53
CA HIS A 1024 -15.19 40.37 -108.28
C HIS A 1024 -14.09 39.75 -107.41
N GLU A 1025 -13.31 40.57 -106.71
CA GLU A 1025 -12.22 40.09 -105.84
C GLU A 1025 -12.77 39.23 -104.70
N MET A 1026 -13.86 39.64 -104.05
CA MET A 1026 -14.51 38.87 -102.98
C MET A 1026 -15.08 37.53 -103.44
N GLN A 1027 -15.34 37.35 -104.73
CA GLN A 1027 -15.96 36.13 -105.26
C GLN A 1027 -14.97 35.16 -105.91
N ASN A 1028 -13.77 35.61 -106.30
CA ASN A 1028 -12.89 34.80 -107.15
C ASN A 1028 -11.41 34.84 -106.77
N ASN A 1029 -10.97 35.64 -105.80
CA ASN A 1029 -9.55 36.02 -105.70
C ASN A 1029 -9.01 36.33 -104.29
N ILE A 1030 -9.67 35.86 -103.23
CA ILE A 1030 -9.14 36.00 -101.86
C ILE A 1030 -8.21 34.82 -101.57
N PRO A 1031 -6.90 35.02 -101.35
CA PRO A 1031 -6.02 33.97 -100.89
C PRO A 1031 -6.38 33.53 -99.48
N ASP A 1032 -6.25 32.23 -99.19
CA ASP A 1032 -6.61 31.61 -97.90
C ASP A 1032 -5.93 32.24 -96.68
N PHE A 1033 -4.82 32.96 -96.88
CA PHE A 1033 -4.10 33.67 -95.82
C PHE A 1033 -4.63 35.07 -95.50
N ILE A 1034 -5.65 35.59 -96.20
CA ILE A 1034 -6.26 36.89 -95.93
C ILE A 1034 -7.53 36.73 -95.09
N ASP A 1035 -7.68 37.53 -94.02
CA ASP A 1035 -8.92 37.55 -93.23
C ASP A 1035 -10.06 38.21 -94.02
N GLU A 1036 -11.05 37.41 -94.43
CA GLU A 1036 -12.26 37.86 -95.13
C GLU A 1036 -12.98 39.01 -94.41
N LYS A 1037 -12.89 39.09 -93.07
CA LYS A 1037 -13.50 40.18 -92.29
C LYS A 1037 -12.84 41.54 -92.59
N GLN A 1038 -11.53 41.57 -92.86
CA GLN A 1038 -10.85 42.81 -93.24
C GLN A 1038 -11.28 43.28 -94.63
N ILE A 1039 -11.45 42.35 -95.57
CA ILE A 1039 -11.95 42.67 -96.92
C ILE A 1039 -13.40 43.17 -96.85
N ALA A 1040 -14.25 42.52 -96.05
CA ALA A 1040 -15.64 42.94 -95.85
C ALA A 1040 -15.76 44.36 -95.24
N LYS A 1041 -14.86 44.72 -94.30
CA LYS A 1041 -14.79 46.09 -93.76
C LYS A 1041 -14.41 47.10 -94.83
N THR A 1042 -13.40 46.80 -95.63
CA THR A 1042 -12.94 47.66 -96.73
C THR A 1042 -14.07 47.86 -97.75
N PHE A 1043 -14.79 46.80 -98.09
CA PHE A 1043 -15.95 46.87 -99.00
C PHE A 1043 -17.06 47.79 -98.46
N THR A 1044 -17.33 47.72 -97.16
CA THR A 1044 -18.34 48.57 -96.52
C THR A 1044 -17.93 50.05 -96.56
N LYS A 1045 -16.64 50.34 -96.33
CA LYS A 1045 -16.10 51.70 -96.40
C LYS A 1045 -16.22 52.28 -97.82
N VAL A 1046 -15.76 51.54 -98.83
CA VAL A 1046 -15.84 51.97 -100.24
C VAL A 1046 -17.29 52.15 -100.70
N LYS A 1047 -18.22 51.32 -100.21
CA LYS A 1047 -19.66 51.48 -100.47
C LYS A 1047 -20.25 52.76 -99.88
N ALA A 1048 -19.75 53.21 -98.73
CA ALA A 1048 -20.15 54.51 -98.19
C ALA A 1048 -19.59 55.67 -99.03
N GLU A 1049 -18.30 55.60 -99.38
CA GLU A 1049 -17.57 56.62 -100.16
C GLU A 1049 -18.19 56.84 -101.56
N VAL A 1050 -18.51 55.75 -102.28
CA VAL A 1050 -19.20 55.83 -103.58
C VAL A 1050 -20.61 56.43 -103.46
N LYS A 1051 -21.29 56.21 -102.32
CA LYS A 1051 -22.64 56.77 -102.08
C LYS A 1051 -22.59 58.27 -101.80
N GLU A 1052 -21.52 58.75 -101.16
CA GLU A 1052 -21.31 60.17 -100.87
C GLU A 1052 -20.99 60.95 -102.16
N MET A 1053 -20.10 60.41 -103.01
CA MET A 1053 -19.79 61.02 -104.32
C MET A 1053 -20.99 61.07 -105.28
N THR A 1054 -21.89 60.09 -105.23
CA THR A 1054 -23.13 60.14 -106.04
C THR A 1054 -24.13 61.19 -105.53
N LEU A 1055 -24.15 61.46 -104.23
CA LEU A 1055 -24.95 62.54 -103.64
C LEU A 1055 -24.39 63.93 -104.00
N GLU A 1056 -23.07 64.12 -103.95
CA GLU A 1056 -22.41 65.36 -104.38
C GLU A 1056 -22.65 65.63 -105.88
N HIS A 1057 -22.48 64.62 -106.75
CA HIS A 1057 -22.71 64.78 -108.19
C HIS A 1057 -24.17 65.14 -108.53
N THR A 1058 -25.14 64.67 -107.72
CA THR A 1058 -26.57 65.01 -107.88
C THR A 1058 -26.89 66.42 -107.37
N MET A 1059 -26.16 66.93 -106.38
CA MET A 1059 -26.30 68.32 -105.90
C MET A 1059 -25.68 69.35 -106.85
N THR A 1060 -24.56 69.05 -107.51
CA THR A 1060 -23.94 69.93 -108.54
C THR A 1060 -24.71 69.99 -109.86
N MET A 1061 -25.67 69.11 -110.11
CA MET A 1061 -26.56 69.16 -111.29
C MET A 1061 -27.89 69.89 -111.03
N SER A 1062 -28.14 70.33 -109.78
CA SER A 1062 -29.35 71.11 -109.39
C SER A 1062 -29.05 72.58 -109.05
N LEU A 1063 -27.82 73.04 -109.28
CA LEU A 1063 -27.34 74.43 -109.23
C LEU A 1063 -26.73 74.77 -110.60
#